data_AF-A0A7C3VR91-F1
#
_entry.id   AF-A0A7C3VR91-F1
#
_cell.length_a   1.000
_cell.length_b   1.000
_cell.length_c   1.000
_cell.angle_alpha   90.00
_cell.angle_beta   90.00
_cell.angle_gamma   90.00
#
_symmetry.space_group_name_H-M   'P 1'
#
loop_
_entity.id
_entity.type
_entity.pdbx_description
1 polymer ?
#
loop_
_entity_poly.entity_id
_entity_poly.type
_entity_poly.pdbx_seq_one_letter_code
_entity_poly.pdbx_strand_id
1 'polypeptide(L)'
;MCCSTLRFWFYVILFLLSCVVTSADTTLGEAKASFPDGSQVSFGELSVTATFPGCIYVESRDRSQGIRVDTSGTFEIGDVVSLNGTIYTDPTNGERYILPILGYPQASGDKLVLKPLALNPSAVTGGDWGLQKGIPGDPNLNTTGLLVTTWGPISEYDSATPGRWFKICDKFGPEVKVILPSDTRLDRDWGFVFVTGVCTAEKVGDTVLRAIKVRGPGDVRCIETRSAARVKQMTLDEKIGQLFQIRIDGPTLDESERQIILQNKVGGVVYFQYNGNLNEPTQAAHLSNDLQACVLGPGGTGIPLLLSLDQEGGRVTRITGGADFPGNMALGASRSTDMAYLTGSVIGTEIKAIGACLDLAPVLDVNNNPANPVIGVRSFGENPDLVADLGIAYMEGLHSAGAMATGKHFPGHGDTATDSHTGLPIVTYDFDTLDSIHGEPFRRLVNSGLDAVMTAHIVVTCLDPDHPATLSPAVIEGYLRSNIGFDGVCMTDSLGMSAIVSNYSIEEAAVMAIQAGVDLLSLPPDLTRAINAIKTAVQNGTISMSRIDQAVTRILRLKYRAGLFENPYVDEDAAASIVGSNEHWNAELTAARAGITLVQNTNNFLPLNLTSAQKILLVTVQSSETTTDAATRFAGIMAQKHSNLQSMAISANPTTSQRNAVKTAAASANIVVVGTSRAQLSTNSGQAALVNELLAMPKPVVVVGLREPYELACFPAVNAYIAAYNYRNCGFQAAADALFGDLNPSGVLPVTIPGLYSYGHGLNYWVR
;
A
#
# COMPACT_ATOMS: atom_id res chain seq x y z
N MET A 1 50.84 -51.50 -30.72
CA MET A 1 49.92 -51.41 -31.87
C MET A 1 48.69 -52.25 -31.56
N CYS A 2 47.44 -51.82 -31.70
CA CYS A 2 46.80 -50.49 -31.61
C CYS A 2 45.33 -50.78 -31.22
N CYS A 3 44.73 -50.11 -30.22
CA CYS A 3 44.08 -48.80 -30.31
C CYS A 3 42.89 -48.81 -31.31
N SER A 4 41.63 -48.51 -30.94
CA SER A 4 41.12 -47.95 -29.67
C SER A 4 39.66 -48.33 -29.34
N THR A 5 39.43 -48.69 -28.07
CA THR A 5 38.37 -48.22 -27.12
C THR A 5 37.19 -47.35 -27.62
N LEU A 6 35.97 -47.40 -27.07
CA LEU A 6 35.33 -48.18 -25.98
C LEU A 6 33.80 -48.19 -26.33
N ARG A 7 32.97 -49.24 -26.22
CA ARG A 7 32.71 -50.29 -25.21
C ARG A 7 32.01 -49.80 -23.91
N PHE A 8 30.97 -50.46 -23.36
CA PHE A 8 29.98 -51.47 -23.85
C PHE A 8 29.05 -51.94 -22.66
N TRP A 9 28.14 -52.92 -22.93
CA TRP A 9 27.44 -53.87 -21.99
C TRP A 9 26.29 -53.30 -21.10
N PHE A 10 25.21 -54.00 -20.64
CA PHE A 10 24.36 -55.17 -21.06
C PHE A 10 23.62 -55.76 -19.81
N TYR A 11 22.53 -56.56 -19.81
CA TYR A 11 21.59 -57.06 -20.85
C TYR A 11 20.21 -57.53 -20.28
N VAL A 12 19.41 -58.14 -21.16
CA VAL A 12 18.11 -58.85 -21.08
C VAL A 12 18.06 -60.09 -20.14
N ILE A 13 16.85 -60.51 -19.66
CA ILE A 13 16.28 -61.90 -19.41
C ILE A 13 15.35 -61.96 -18.15
N LEU A 14 14.23 -62.71 -18.01
CA LEU A 14 13.12 -63.19 -18.90
C LEU A 14 12.05 -64.00 -18.06
N PHE A 15 10.82 -64.26 -18.57
CA PHE A 15 9.70 -65.13 -18.04
C PHE A 15 8.98 -64.74 -16.70
N LEU A 16 7.79 -65.28 -16.31
CA LEU A 16 6.44 -65.44 -16.93
C LEU A 16 5.42 -66.04 -15.90
N LEU A 17 4.09 -66.01 -16.17
CA LEU A 17 2.95 -66.63 -15.43
C LEU A 17 2.60 -65.98 -14.06
N SER A 18 1.36 -65.93 -13.54
CA SER A 18 0.04 -66.52 -13.91
C SER A 18 -1.11 -65.51 -13.63
N CYS A 19 -2.08 -65.27 -14.53
CA CYS A 19 -3.43 -65.88 -14.63
C CYS A 19 -4.49 -65.43 -13.58
N VAL A 20 -5.64 -64.83 -13.99
CA VAL A 20 -7.02 -65.46 -14.11
C VAL A 20 -7.92 -65.10 -12.89
N VAL A 21 -9.23 -64.73 -12.94
CA VAL A 21 -10.34 -64.54 -13.94
C VAL A 21 -11.55 -63.87 -13.22
N THR A 22 -12.61 -63.20 -13.74
CA THR A 22 -13.07 -62.54 -14.99
C THR A 22 -14.11 -61.45 -14.60
N SER A 23 -14.61 -60.63 -15.55
CA SER A 23 -16.02 -60.12 -15.70
C SER A 23 -16.68 -59.29 -14.57
N ALA A 24 -17.47 -58.24 -14.82
CA ALA A 24 -17.83 -57.42 -15.99
C ALA A 24 -18.38 -56.07 -15.41
N ASP A 25 -18.50 -54.94 -16.09
CA ASP A 25 -18.73 -54.66 -17.52
C ASP A 25 -17.71 -53.72 -18.17
N THR A 26 -17.62 -53.78 -19.50
CA THR A 26 -16.79 -52.88 -20.30
C THR A 26 -17.60 -51.73 -20.90
N THR A 27 -17.48 -50.53 -20.31
CA THR A 27 -17.63 -49.27 -21.04
C THR A 27 -16.34 -48.46 -20.97
N LEU A 28 -15.42 -48.76 -21.89
CA LEU A 28 -14.41 -47.80 -22.32
C LEU A 28 -15.13 -46.62 -22.99
N GLY A 29 -14.93 -45.40 -22.47
CA GLY A 29 -15.56 -44.17 -22.94
C GLY A 29 -14.53 -43.07 -23.20
N GLU A 30 -13.52 -43.40 -24.03
CA GLU A 30 -12.40 -42.58 -24.53
C GLU A 30 -12.09 -41.23 -23.82
N ALA A 31 -11.07 -41.25 -22.97
CA ALA A 31 -10.20 -40.09 -22.82
C ALA A 31 -9.34 -39.94 -24.09
N LYS A 32 -9.46 -38.81 -24.79
CA LYS A 32 -8.51 -38.36 -25.83
C LYS A 32 -8.28 -36.86 -25.71
N ALA A 33 -7.06 -36.45 -26.06
CA ALA A 33 -6.66 -35.06 -26.20
C ALA A 33 -5.79 -34.91 -27.46
N SER A 34 -5.97 -33.79 -28.14
CA SER A 34 -4.87 -32.99 -28.69
C SER A 34 -5.12 -31.54 -28.21
N PHE A 35 -4.15 -30.65 -27.99
CA PHE A 35 -2.87 -30.35 -28.69
C PHE A 35 -3.08 -29.44 -29.93
N PRO A 36 -2.06 -28.71 -30.44
CA PRO A 36 -2.25 -27.40 -31.13
C PRO A 36 -2.96 -27.34 -32.49
N ASP A 37 -3.79 -28.32 -32.87
CA ASP A 37 -4.40 -28.47 -34.21
C ASP A 37 -5.92 -28.27 -34.27
N GLY A 38 -6.59 -27.99 -33.14
CA GLY A 38 -8.03 -27.66 -33.09
C GLY A 38 -8.93 -28.82 -32.62
N SER A 39 -8.49 -29.53 -31.60
CA SER A 39 -9.01 -30.84 -31.18
C SER A 39 -9.99 -30.78 -30.00
N GLN A 40 -10.78 -31.86 -29.84
CA GLN A 40 -11.92 -31.94 -28.91
C GLN A 40 -11.60 -32.74 -27.65
N VAL A 41 -12.36 -32.50 -26.58
CA VAL A 41 -12.32 -33.31 -25.35
C VAL A 41 -13.74 -33.76 -24.98
N SER A 42 -13.84 -35.01 -24.54
CA SER A 42 -15.05 -35.62 -23.97
C SER A 42 -14.86 -35.84 -22.47
N PHE A 43 -15.85 -35.44 -21.69
CA PHE A 43 -16.02 -35.78 -20.29
C PHE A 43 -17.33 -36.57 -20.15
N GLY A 44 -17.31 -37.59 -19.29
CA GLY A 44 -18.52 -38.35 -18.94
C GLY A 44 -19.50 -37.53 -18.11
N GLU A 45 -20.37 -38.22 -17.37
CA GLU A 45 -21.31 -37.58 -16.45
C GLU A 45 -20.58 -36.84 -15.31
N LEU A 46 -20.59 -35.50 -15.38
CA LEU A 46 -20.12 -34.58 -14.34
C LEU A 46 -21.33 -33.94 -13.64
N SER A 47 -21.15 -33.52 -12.38
CA SER A 47 -22.21 -32.85 -11.61
C SER A 47 -21.99 -31.35 -11.58
N VAL A 48 -23.03 -30.56 -11.84
CA VAL A 48 -23.01 -29.08 -11.70
C VAL A 48 -22.87 -28.72 -10.22
N THR A 49 -21.84 -27.94 -9.87
CA THR A 49 -21.58 -27.49 -8.48
C THR A 49 -21.74 -25.99 -8.28
N ALA A 50 -21.73 -25.18 -9.35
CA ALA A 50 -22.12 -23.77 -9.32
C ALA A 50 -22.73 -23.31 -10.66
N THR A 51 -23.55 -22.26 -10.62
CA THR A 51 -24.33 -21.76 -11.76
C THR A 51 -24.32 -20.22 -11.80
N PHE A 52 -23.99 -19.63 -12.94
CA PHE A 52 -23.84 -18.18 -13.14
C PHE A 52 -24.54 -17.72 -14.43
N PRO A 53 -24.76 -16.40 -14.63
CA PRO A 53 -25.27 -15.89 -15.91
C PRO A 53 -24.29 -16.19 -17.06
N GLY A 54 -24.65 -17.13 -17.94
CA GLY A 54 -23.85 -17.50 -19.12
C GLY A 54 -22.78 -18.58 -18.91
N CYS A 55 -22.59 -19.09 -17.69
CA CYS A 55 -21.67 -20.21 -17.44
C CYS A 55 -22.05 -21.06 -16.22
N ILE A 56 -21.53 -22.28 -16.18
CA ILE A 56 -21.69 -23.23 -15.07
C ILE A 56 -20.32 -23.78 -14.65
N TYR A 57 -20.23 -24.29 -13.44
CA TYR A 57 -19.08 -25.05 -12.95
C TYR A 57 -19.50 -26.48 -12.64
N VAL A 58 -18.68 -27.45 -13.05
CA VAL A 58 -18.95 -28.89 -12.89
C VAL A 58 -17.77 -29.59 -12.22
N GLU A 59 -18.05 -30.68 -11.51
CA GLU A 59 -17.05 -31.54 -10.88
C GLU A 59 -17.24 -33.02 -11.25
N SER A 60 -16.15 -33.79 -11.16
CA SER A 60 -16.18 -35.25 -11.28
C SER A 60 -16.93 -35.91 -10.11
N ARG A 61 -17.51 -37.10 -10.34
CA ARG A 61 -18.30 -37.83 -9.32
C ARG A 61 -17.53 -38.13 -8.01
N ASP A 62 -16.20 -38.17 -8.07
CA ASP A 62 -15.28 -38.34 -6.93
C ASP A 62 -14.74 -37.02 -6.34
N ARG A 63 -15.12 -35.87 -6.93
CA ARG A 63 -14.68 -34.50 -6.58
C ARG A 63 -13.16 -34.29 -6.61
N SER A 64 -12.45 -35.00 -7.49
CA SER A 64 -11.02 -34.81 -7.72
C SER A 64 -10.71 -33.73 -8.78
N GLN A 65 -11.67 -33.42 -9.66
CA GLN A 65 -11.51 -32.51 -10.79
C GLN A 65 -12.73 -31.57 -10.92
N GLY A 66 -12.51 -30.34 -11.41
CA GLY A 66 -13.58 -29.39 -11.72
C GLY A 66 -13.23 -28.40 -12.83
N ILE A 67 -14.24 -27.88 -13.54
CA ILE A 67 -14.07 -27.00 -14.70
C ILE A 67 -15.27 -26.05 -14.94
N ARG A 68 -14.99 -24.84 -15.47
CA ARG A 68 -15.99 -23.89 -15.97
C ARG A 68 -16.39 -24.24 -17.41
N VAL A 69 -17.69 -24.20 -17.68
CA VAL A 69 -18.28 -24.40 -19.01
C VAL A 69 -19.17 -23.20 -19.32
N ASP A 70 -18.89 -22.51 -20.41
CA ASP A 70 -19.71 -21.38 -20.85
C ASP A 70 -20.91 -21.92 -21.64
N THR A 71 -22.11 -21.40 -21.36
CA THR A 71 -23.37 -22.02 -21.80
C THR A 71 -24.50 -21.02 -21.97
N SER A 72 -25.35 -21.28 -22.97
CA SER A 72 -26.55 -20.49 -23.28
C SER A 72 -27.83 -21.04 -22.62
N GLY A 73 -27.73 -22.12 -21.85
CA GLY A 73 -28.84 -22.72 -21.10
C GLY A 73 -28.81 -22.39 -19.60
N THR A 74 -29.94 -22.59 -18.92
CA THR A 74 -30.06 -22.55 -17.46
C THR A 74 -29.96 -23.96 -16.87
N PHE A 75 -29.18 -24.11 -15.81
CA PHE A 75 -28.91 -25.36 -15.09
C PHE A 75 -29.09 -25.12 -13.59
N GLU A 76 -29.25 -26.18 -12.81
CA GLU A 76 -29.30 -26.16 -11.34
C GLU A 76 -28.13 -26.93 -10.71
N ILE A 77 -27.76 -26.55 -9.48
CA ILE A 77 -26.68 -27.23 -8.75
C ILE A 77 -27.14 -28.64 -8.36
N GLY A 78 -26.44 -29.65 -8.85
CA GLY A 78 -26.80 -31.07 -8.73
C GLY A 78 -27.15 -31.74 -10.05
N ASP A 79 -27.41 -30.97 -11.13
CA ASP A 79 -27.63 -31.52 -12.47
C ASP A 79 -26.46 -32.41 -12.91
N VAL A 80 -26.78 -33.53 -13.55
CA VAL A 80 -25.78 -34.41 -14.17
C VAL A 80 -25.70 -34.09 -15.67
N VAL A 81 -24.52 -33.68 -16.13
CA VAL A 81 -24.29 -33.24 -17.51
C VAL A 81 -23.12 -34.01 -18.14
N SER A 82 -23.30 -34.46 -19.37
CA SER A 82 -22.24 -35.05 -20.20
C SER A 82 -21.68 -33.98 -21.12
N LEU A 83 -20.36 -33.81 -21.16
CA LEU A 83 -19.73 -32.62 -21.74
C LEU A 83 -18.74 -32.97 -22.85
N ASN A 84 -19.14 -32.67 -24.08
CA ASN A 84 -18.31 -32.80 -25.28
C ASN A 84 -18.08 -31.39 -25.85
N GLY A 85 -16.83 -30.98 -26.03
CA GLY A 85 -16.54 -29.63 -26.50
C GLY A 85 -15.10 -29.39 -26.94
N THR A 86 -14.87 -28.22 -27.50
CA THR A 86 -13.54 -27.73 -27.86
C THR A 86 -13.04 -26.83 -26.73
N ILE A 87 -11.79 -27.01 -26.29
CA ILE A 87 -11.15 -26.07 -25.37
C ILE A 87 -10.78 -24.81 -26.14
N TYR A 88 -11.34 -23.68 -25.72
CA TYR A 88 -10.94 -22.35 -26.19
C TYR A 88 -9.95 -21.73 -25.20
N THR A 89 -9.08 -20.86 -25.71
CA THR A 89 -8.25 -19.96 -24.88
C THR A 89 -8.59 -18.54 -25.30
N ASP A 90 -9.06 -17.71 -24.38
CA ASP A 90 -9.33 -16.31 -24.65
C ASP A 90 -8.02 -15.58 -24.99
N PRO A 91 -7.89 -14.95 -26.17
CA PRO A 91 -6.64 -14.30 -26.59
C PRO A 91 -6.36 -12.98 -25.85
N THR A 92 -7.30 -12.50 -25.03
CA THR A 92 -7.28 -11.21 -24.35
C THR A 92 -6.91 -11.32 -22.87
N ASN A 93 -7.26 -12.43 -22.22
CA ASN A 93 -6.97 -12.66 -20.79
C ASN A 93 -6.33 -14.02 -20.46
N GLY A 94 -6.18 -14.92 -21.45
CA GLY A 94 -5.57 -16.23 -21.28
C GLY A 94 -6.44 -17.30 -20.61
N GLU A 95 -7.69 -17.01 -20.23
CA GLU A 95 -8.59 -17.99 -19.63
C GLU A 95 -8.85 -19.17 -20.59
N ARG A 96 -8.88 -20.39 -20.04
CA ARG A 96 -9.25 -21.59 -20.79
C ARG A 96 -10.61 -22.11 -20.34
N TYR A 97 -11.51 -22.29 -21.29
CA TYR A 97 -12.88 -22.76 -21.07
C TYR A 97 -13.31 -23.74 -22.16
N ILE A 98 -14.40 -24.47 -21.93
CA ILE A 98 -14.98 -25.39 -22.91
C ILE A 98 -16.20 -24.75 -23.57
N LEU A 99 -16.23 -24.77 -24.90
CA LEU A 99 -17.42 -24.52 -25.70
C LEU A 99 -18.09 -25.87 -26.04
N PRO A 100 -19.28 -26.19 -25.47
CA PRO A 100 -19.94 -27.46 -25.69
C PRO A 100 -20.58 -27.55 -27.08
N ILE A 101 -20.55 -28.73 -27.69
CA ILE A 101 -21.23 -29.01 -28.96
C ILE A 101 -22.70 -29.33 -28.67
N LEU A 102 -23.62 -28.66 -29.37
CA LEU A 102 -25.06 -28.58 -29.07
C LEU A 102 -25.75 -29.93 -28.78
N GLY A 103 -26.31 -30.05 -27.57
CA GLY A 103 -27.18 -31.13 -27.13
C GLY A 103 -27.69 -30.89 -25.70
N TYR A 104 -28.84 -30.24 -25.56
CA TYR A 104 -29.38 -29.75 -24.27
C TYR A 104 -29.64 -30.86 -23.22
N PRO A 105 -29.10 -30.72 -22.00
CA PRO A 105 -29.72 -31.26 -20.78
C PRO A 105 -30.93 -30.42 -20.36
N GLN A 106 -31.85 -31.01 -19.58
CA GLN A 106 -32.94 -30.30 -18.89
C GLN A 106 -32.80 -30.49 -17.38
N ALA A 107 -32.98 -29.40 -16.64
CA ALA A 107 -32.86 -29.33 -15.18
C ALA A 107 -34.23 -29.40 -14.48
N SER A 108 -34.26 -29.84 -13.21
CA SER A 108 -35.38 -29.57 -12.30
C SER A 108 -35.06 -29.77 -10.81
N GLY A 109 -35.09 -28.70 -10.02
CA GLY A 109 -35.56 -28.77 -8.62
C GLY A 109 -34.73 -28.04 -7.54
N ASP A 110 -35.28 -26.93 -7.04
CA ASP A 110 -35.15 -26.42 -5.67
C ASP A 110 -33.73 -26.28 -5.05
N LYS A 111 -32.94 -25.43 -5.70
CA LYS A 111 -32.22 -24.29 -5.06
C LYS A 111 -31.46 -24.55 -3.74
N LEU A 112 -30.13 -24.64 -3.85
CA LEU A 112 -29.19 -24.24 -2.79
C LEU A 112 -28.38 -23.02 -3.25
N VAL A 113 -28.20 -22.01 -2.40
CA VAL A 113 -27.37 -20.83 -2.71
C VAL A 113 -26.02 -20.93 -2.00
N LEU A 114 -24.97 -21.22 -2.76
CA LEU A 114 -23.59 -21.09 -2.30
C LEU A 114 -23.16 -19.62 -2.39
N LYS A 115 -22.49 -19.12 -1.35
CA LYS A 115 -21.70 -17.88 -1.42
C LYS A 115 -20.22 -18.25 -1.59
N PRO A 116 -19.46 -17.58 -2.47
CA PRO A 116 -18.02 -17.81 -2.58
C PRO A 116 -17.32 -17.46 -1.27
N LEU A 117 -16.18 -18.12 -1.01
CA LEU A 117 -15.15 -17.58 -0.13
C LEU A 117 -14.70 -16.22 -0.70
N ALA A 118 -14.32 -15.27 0.16
CA ALA A 118 -13.90 -13.95 -0.29
C ALA A 118 -12.70 -14.04 -1.25
N LEU A 119 -12.93 -13.71 -2.51
CA LEU A 119 -11.90 -13.63 -3.55
C LEU A 119 -11.32 -12.22 -3.54
N ASN A 120 -10.04 -12.07 -3.17
CA ASN A 120 -9.27 -10.91 -3.59
C ASN A 120 -8.79 -11.21 -5.05
N PRO A 121 -9.16 -10.39 -6.05
CA PRO A 121 -9.19 -10.79 -7.47
C PRO A 121 -7.81 -10.80 -8.18
N SER A 122 -6.82 -11.49 -7.61
CA SER A 122 -5.42 -11.46 -8.07
C SER A 122 -4.78 -12.85 -8.29
N ALA A 123 -5.53 -13.82 -8.85
CA ALA A 123 -4.95 -15.04 -9.47
C ALA A 123 -5.96 -15.86 -10.31
N VAL A 124 -5.94 -15.73 -11.64
CA VAL A 124 -6.40 -16.77 -12.58
C VAL A 124 -5.39 -16.86 -13.73
N THR A 125 -5.17 -18.10 -14.21
CA THR A 125 -4.17 -18.51 -15.21
C THR A 125 -2.71 -18.57 -14.71
N GLY A 126 -1.90 -19.34 -15.43
CA GLY A 126 -0.46 -19.40 -15.30
C GLY A 126 0.16 -19.74 -16.65
N GLY A 127 1.20 -19.00 -17.02
CA GLY A 127 2.04 -19.21 -18.19
C GLY A 127 3.46 -18.71 -17.89
N ASP A 128 4.49 -19.03 -18.67
CA ASP A 128 4.50 -19.87 -19.86
C ASP A 128 5.86 -20.62 -19.93
N TRP A 129 6.26 -21.16 -21.10
CA TRP A 129 7.59 -21.74 -21.39
C TRP A 129 7.92 -23.14 -20.84
N GLY A 130 6.99 -23.77 -20.13
CA GLY A 130 6.83 -25.24 -20.13
C GLY A 130 7.63 -26.08 -19.12
N LEU A 131 7.12 -27.29 -18.91
CA LEU A 131 7.70 -28.40 -18.11
C LEU A 131 8.02 -28.10 -16.63
N GLN A 132 6.98 -28.08 -15.79
CA GLN A 132 7.07 -28.84 -14.53
C GLN A 132 6.36 -30.18 -14.68
N LYS A 133 6.97 -31.23 -14.11
CA LYS A 133 6.41 -32.58 -14.08
C LYS A 133 5.41 -32.69 -12.93
N GLY A 134 4.42 -33.56 -13.08
CA GLY A 134 3.52 -33.94 -11.98
C GLY A 134 4.26 -34.62 -10.82
N ILE A 135 3.50 -34.91 -9.76
CA ILE A 135 3.94 -35.51 -8.49
C ILE A 135 4.89 -36.71 -8.77
N PRO A 136 6.15 -36.69 -8.28
CA PRO A 136 7.07 -37.81 -8.43
C PRO A 136 6.60 -39.06 -7.67
N GLY A 137 5.79 -39.89 -8.35
CA GLY A 137 5.24 -41.14 -7.80
C GLY A 137 3.75 -41.37 -8.08
N ASP A 138 3.01 -40.37 -8.55
CA ASP A 138 1.59 -40.51 -8.94
C ASP A 138 1.46 -40.58 -10.48
N PRO A 139 0.85 -41.62 -11.06
CA PRO A 139 0.61 -41.68 -12.50
C PRO A 139 -0.55 -40.80 -12.99
N ASN A 140 -1.34 -40.19 -12.09
CA ASN A 140 -2.51 -39.37 -12.47
C ASN A 140 -2.18 -37.87 -12.53
N LEU A 141 -2.42 -37.28 -13.70
CA LEU A 141 -2.24 -35.85 -13.97
C LEU A 141 -3.53 -35.05 -13.67
N ASN A 142 -3.37 -33.71 -13.61
CA ASN A 142 -4.43 -32.68 -13.64
C ASN A 142 -5.17 -32.38 -12.33
N THR A 143 -4.51 -31.72 -11.38
CA THR A 143 -5.19 -30.98 -10.30
C THR A 143 -5.46 -29.52 -10.71
N THR A 144 -6.61 -29.26 -11.33
CA THR A 144 -7.11 -27.89 -11.56
C THR A 144 -8.02 -27.49 -10.41
N GLY A 145 -7.69 -26.40 -9.70
CA GLY A 145 -8.51 -25.89 -8.60
C GLY A 145 -8.06 -24.49 -8.18
N LEU A 146 -9.00 -23.71 -7.63
CA LEU A 146 -8.78 -22.31 -7.25
C LEU A 146 -7.71 -22.21 -6.15
N LEU A 147 -6.69 -21.38 -6.42
CA LEU A 147 -5.75 -20.91 -5.40
C LEU A 147 -6.50 -19.92 -4.51
N VAL A 148 -6.65 -20.25 -3.23
CA VAL A 148 -7.34 -19.43 -2.23
C VAL A 148 -6.36 -19.04 -1.15
N THR A 149 -6.37 -17.76 -0.82
CA THR A 149 -5.58 -17.14 0.24
C THR A 149 -6.54 -16.67 1.33
N THR A 150 -6.32 -17.07 2.57
CA THR A 150 -7.23 -16.79 3.69
C THR A 150 -6.50 -16.76 5.03
N TRP A 151 -7.14 -16.27 6.08
CA TRP A 151 -6.58 -16.18 7.42
C TRP A 151 -7.67 -16.21 8.48
N GLY A 152 -7.28 -16.55 9.72
CA GLY A 152 -8.18 -16.51 10.86
C GLY A 152 -7.54 -17.06 12.14
N PRO A 153 -8.19 -16.84 13.29
CA PRO A 153 -7.86 -17.58 14.50
C PRO A 153 -8.17 -19.07 14.32
N ILE A 154 -7.36 -19.95 14.90
CA ILE A 154 -7.61 -21.39 14.87
C ILE A 154 -8.63 -21.77 15.94
N SER A 155 -9.72 -22.42 15.52
CA SER A 155 -10.83 -22.83 16.39
C SER A 155 -10.81 -24.30 16.79
N GLU A 156 -10.21 -25.19 15.97
CA GLU A 156 -10.14 -26.63 16.22
C GLU A 156 -8.89 -27.25 15.57
N TYR A 157 -8.44 -28.40 16.08
CA TYR A 157 -7.27 -29.15 15.60
C TYR A 157 -7.56 -30.66 15.58
N ASP A 158 -6.83 -31.43 14.75
CA ASP A 158 -6.83 -32.89 14.82
C ASP A 158 -6.36 -33.39 16.20
N SER A 159 -7.30 -33.96 16.95
CA SER A 159 -7.09 -34.53 18.30
C SER A 159 -6.60 -35.97 18.28
N ALA A 160 -6.78 -36.70 17.17
CA ALA A 160 -6.42 -38.11 17.02
C ALA A 160 -5.02 -38.29 16.41
N THR A 161 -4.65 -37.46 15.43
CA THR A 161 -3.32 -37.41 14.80
C THR A 161 -2.80 -35.96 14.81
N PRO A 162 -2.04 -35.55 15.84
CA PRO A 162 -1.66 -34.16 16.05
C PRO A 162 -1.00 -33.51 14.82
N GLY A 163 -1.61 -32.43 14.33
CA GLY A 163 -1.07 -31.63 13.23
C GLY A 163 -1.37 -32.14 11.83
N ARG A 164 -2.45 -32.89 11.59
CA ARG A 164 -2.91 -33.27 10.23
C ARG A 164 -3.91 -32.29 9.59
N TRP A 165 -4.74 -31.66 10.40
CA TRP A 165 -5.62 -30.57 9.99
C TRP A 165 -5.93 -29.67 11.18
N PHE A 166 -6.46 -28.49 10.86
CA PHE A 166 -7.01 -27.52 11.80
C PHE A 166 -8.23 -26.83 11.17
N LYS A 167 -8.95 -26.00 11.93
CA LYS A 167 -10.00 -25.11 11.42
C LYS A 167 -9.63 -23.65 11.69
N ILE A 168 -9.94 -22.77 10.75
CA ILE A 168 -9.93 -21.32 10.97
C ILE A 168 -11.35 -20.77 10.94
N CYS A 169 -11.62 -19.81 11.80
CA CYS A 169 -12.80 -18.95 11.67
C CYS A 169 -12.44 -17.79 10.74
N ASP A 170 -12.82 -17.87 9.46
CA ASP A 170 -12.72 -16.70 8.59
C ASP A 170 -13.76 -15.65 9.01
N LYS A 171 -13.44 -14.36 8.86
CA LYS A 171 -14.25 -13.25 9.40
C LYS A 171 -15.61 -13.08 8.68
N PHE A 172 -15.94 -13.95 7.72
CA PHE A 172 -17.05 -13.77 6.76
C PHE A 172 -17.90 -15.04 6.54
N GLY A 173 -17.73 -16.11 7.32
CA GLY A 173 -18.52 -17.34 7.14
C GLY A 173 -18.29 -18.46 8.17
N PRO A 174 -18.89 -19.65 7.94
CA PRO A 174 -18.61 -20.84 8.73
C PRO A 174 -17.16 -21.32 8.56
N GLU A 175 -16.68 -22.03 9.57
CA GLU A 175 -15.29 -22.48 9.71
C GLU A 175 -14.72 -23.17 8.47
N VAL A 176 -13.49 -22.81 8.10
CA VAL A 176 -12.73 -23.44 7.02
C VAL A 176 -11.76 -24.45 7.61
N LYS A 177 -11.88 -25.71 7.21
CA LYS A 177 -10.92 -26.77 7.54
C LYS A 177 -9.68 -26.63 6.65
N VAL A 178 -8.49 -26.68 7.24
CA VAL A 178 -7.22 -26.62 6.51
C VAL A 178 -6.48 -27.93 6.71
N ILE A 179 -6.12 -28.57 5.60
CA ILE A 179 -5.53 -29.91 5.55
C ILE A 179 -4.06 -29.78 5.17
N LEU A 180 -3.17 -30.39 5.97
CA LEU A 180 -1.73 -30.32 5.79
C LEU A 180 -1.17 -31.54 5.03
N PRO A 181 -0.11 -31.34 4.22
CA PRO A 181 0.75 -32.42 3.73
C PRO A 181 1.29 -33.32 4.86
N SER A 182 1.65 -34.57 4.55
CA SER A 182 1.99 -35.59 5.53
C SER A 182 3.32 -35.38 6.28
N ASP A 183 4.19 -34.53 5.73
CA ASP A 183 5.47 -34.07 6.28
C ASP A 183 5.33 -32.75 7.07
N THR A 184 4.31 -31.97 6.77
CA THR A 184 4.03 -30.68 7.40
C THR A 184 3.37 -30.89 8.76
N ARG A 185 3.88 -30.24 9.81
CA ARG A 185 3.29 -30.25 11.15
C ARG A 185 3.18 -28.84 11.70
N LEU A 186 2.01 -28.51 12.23
CA LEU A 186 1.83 -27.35 13.07
C LEU A 186 2.03 -27.71 14.54
N ASP A 187 2.79 -26.85 15.23
CA ASP A 187 2.77 -26.79 16.70
C ASP A 187 1.37 -26.41 17.22
N ARG A 188 1.12 -26.60 18.51
CA ARG A 188 -0.23 -26.43 19.12
C ARG A 188 -0.50 -25.05 19.70
N ASP A 189 0.53 -24.22 19.84
CA ASP A 189 0.47 -22.96 20.60
C ASP A 189 0.09 -21.73 19.73
N TRP A 190 -0.25 -21.89 18.44
CA TRP A 190 -0.65 -20.77 17.57
C TRP A 190 -2.14 -20.44 17.75
N GLY A 191 -2.47 -19.19 18.08
CA GLY A 191 -3.84 -18.69 18.03
C GLY A 191 -4.27 -18.25 16.63
N PHE A 192 -3.33 -17.81 15.76
CA PHE A 192 -3.64 -17.22 14.45
C PHE A 192 -2.71 -17.68 13.31
N VAL A 193 -3.29 -17.90 12.12
CA VAL A 193 -2.57 -18.32 10.90
C VAL A 193 -3.10 -17.67 9.61
N PHE A 194 -2.22 -17.60 8.62
CA PHE A 194 -2.49 -17.24 7.23
C PHE A 194 -2.18 -18.45 6.33
N VAL A 195 -3.04 -18.74 5.36
CA VAL A 195 -3.04 -19.98 4.57
C VAL A 195 -3.26 -19.67 3.10
N THR A 196 -2.32 -20.13 2.27
CA THR A 196 -2.49 -20.24 0.82
C THR A 196 -2.72 -21.72 0.47
N GLY A 197 -3.63 -22.04 -0.46
CA GLY A 197 -3.83 -23.43 -0.86
C GLY A 197 -4.89 -23.63 -1.93
N VAL A 198 -5.15 -24.88 -2.31
CA VAL A 198 -6.24 -25.22 -3.25
C VAL A 198 -7.52 -25.49 -2.47
N CYS A 199 -8.58 -24.76 -2.75
CA CYS A 199 -9.87 -24.95 -2.09
C CYS A 199 -10.70 -26.07 -2.74
N THR A 200 -11.36 -26.88 -1.89
CA THR A 200 -12.33 -27.92 -2.26
C THR A 200 -13.50 -27.89 -1.25
N ALA A 201 -14.75 -27.98 -1.71
CA ALA A 201 -15.92 -27.95 -0.82
C ALA A 201 -16.39 -29.37 -0.46
N GLU A 202 -16.32 -29.73 0.83
CA GLU A 202 -16.78 -31.01 1.35
C GLU A 202 -18.14 -30.85 2.05
N LYS A 203 -19.05 -31.82 1.91
CA LYS A 203 -20.28 -31.88 2.72
C LYS A 203 -20.19 -33.06 3.67
N VAL A 204 -20.24 -32.80 4.97
CA VAL A 204 -20.09 -33.79 6.04
C VAL A 204 -21.33 -33.74 6.92
N GLY A 205 -22.22 -34.71 6.76
CA GLY A 205 -23.59 -34.62 7.28
C GLY A 205 -24.33 -33.46 6.62
N ASP A 206 -25.12 -32.70 7.38
CA ASP A 206 -25.82 -31.51 6.87
C ASP A 206 -24.92 -30.26 6.78
N THR A 207 -23.71 -30.30 7.36
CA THR A 207 -22.75 -29.19 7.35
C THR A 207 -21.89 -29.21 6.09
N VAL A 208 -21.78 -28.07 5.41
CA VAL A 208 -20.77 -27.85 4.36
C VAL A 208 -19.48 -27.37 5.04
N LEU A 209 -18.45 -28.20 5.01
CA LEU A 209 -17.09 -27.86 5.45
C LEU A 209 -16.26 -27.44 4.24
N ARG A 210 -15.89 -26.17 4.20
CA ARG A 210 -14.91 -25.65 3.23
C ARG A 210 -13.55 -26.26 3.58
N ALA A 211 -12.87 -26.91 2.65
CA ALA A 211 -11.57 -27.55 2.89
C ALA A 211 -10.47 -26.93 2.00
N ILE A 212 -9.42 -26.37 2.61
CA ILE A 212 -8.24 -25.89 1.88
C ILE A 212 -7.11 -26.93 2.02
N LYS A 213 -6.60 -27.39 0.88
CA LYS A 213 -5.47 -28.31 0.77
C LYS A 213 -4.20 -27.51 0.49
N VAL A 214 -3.32 -27.49 1.48
CA VAL A 214 -2.02 -26.82 1.46
C VAL A 214 -1.02 -27.65 0.63
N ARG A 215 -0.08 -27.04 -0.12
CA ARG A 215 0.88 -27.78 -0.97
C ARG A 215 2.20 -28.08 -0.26
N GLY A 216 2.68 -27.18 0.61
CA GLY A 216 3.87 -27.39 1.43
C GLY A 216 3.98 -26.45 2.65
N PRO A 217 5.02 -26.60 3.50
CA PRO A 217 5.13 -25.84 4.75
C PRO A 217 5.16 -24.31 4.59
N GLY A 218 5.68 -23.79 3.47
CA GLY A 218 5.78 -22.34 3.22
C GLY A 218 4.44 -21.64 2.93
N ASP A 219 3.40 -22.42 2.62
CA ASP A 219 2.05 -21.94 2.31
C ASP A 219 1.24 -21.58 3.58
N VAL A 220 1.71 -21.98 4.78
CA VAL A 220 1.05 -21.68 6.06
C VAL A 220 1.97 -20.84 6.94
N ARG A 221 1.60 -19.57 7.14
CA ARG A 221 2.34 -18.65 8.01
C ARG A 221 1.65 -18.57 9.37
N CYS A 222 2.39 -18.90 10.42
CA CYS A 222 1.88 -18.98 11.78
C CYS A 222 2.52 -17.89 12.64
N ILE A 223 1.70 -17.08 13.31
CA ILE A 223 2.12 -15.70 13.62
C ILE A 223 2.43 -15.47 15.11
N GLU A 224 2.00 -16.35 16.02
CA GLU A 224 1.85 -15.98 17.43
C GLU A 224 2.87 -16.54 18.43
N THR A 225 3.40 -17.77 18.24
CA THR A 225 4.30 -18.37 19.26
C THR A 225 5.68 -17.74 19.29
N ARG A 226 6.26 -17.42 18.12
CA ARG A 226 7.66 -16.99 18.01
C ARG A 226 7.93 -15.69 18.78
N SER A 227 7.07 -14.68 18.61
CA SER A 227 7.16 -13.41 19.34
C SER A 227 7.05 -13.63 20.85
N ALA A 228 6.03 -14.36 21.32
CA ALA A 228 5.82 -14.61 22.74
C ALA A 228 6.94 -15.46 23.37
N ALA A 229 7.50 -16.43 22.63
CA ALA A 229 8.65 -17.23 23.06
C ALA A 229 9.93 -16.39 23.15
N ARG A 230 10.18 -15.50 22.18
CA ARG A 230 11.31 -14.56 22.22
C ARG A 230 11.19 -13.56 23.37
N VAL A 231 10.00 -12.99 23.59
CA VAL A 231 9.72 -12.11 24.76
C VAL A 231 9.97 -12.82 26.09
N LYS A 232 9.68 -14.12 26.22
CA LYS A 232 10.01 -14.89 27.44
C LYS A 232 11.52 -15.10 27.66
N GLN A 233 12.35 -14.95 26.62
CA GLN A 233 13.81 -15.09 26.69
C GLN A 233 14.53 -13.74 26.91
N MET A 234 13.90 -12.62 26.56
CA MET A 234 14.51 -11.29 26.66
C MET A 234 14.57 -10.75 28.08
N THR A 235 15.68 -10.10 28.42
CA THR A 235 15.85 -9.25 29.61
C THR A 235 14.95 -8.00 29.53
N LEU A 236 14.75 -7.33 30.68
CA LEU A 236 14.02 -6.05 30.72
C LEU A 236 14.69 -4.98 29.83
N ASP A 237 16.02 -4.94 29.78
CA ASP A 237 16.75 -3.94 29.00
C ASP A 237 16.65 -4.18 27.49
N GLU A 238 16.61 -5.44 27.06
CA GLU A 238 16.29 -5.77 25.65
C GLU A 238 14.86 -5.39 25.31
N LYS A 239 13.90 -5.68 26.22
CA LYS A 239 12.49 -5.34 26.00
C LYS A 239 12.27 -3.84 25.89
N ILE A 240 12.83 -3.05 26.80
CA ILE A 240 12.72 -1.58 26.76
C ILE A 240 13.43 -1.02 25.52
N GLY A 241 14.60 -1.54 25.15
CA GLY A 241 15.29 -1.12 23.92
C GLY A 241 14.45 -1.32 22.65
N GLN A 242 13.69 -2.41 22.57
CA GLN A 242 12.79 -2.66 21.45
C GLN A 242 11.61 -1.68 21.35
N LEU A 243 11.26 -0.95 22.42
CA LEU A 243 10.20 0.07 22.42
C LEU A 243 10.61 1.37 21.71
N PHE A 244 11.82 1.49 21.16
CA PHE A 244 12.33 2.73 20.56
C PHE A 244 12.74 2.58 19.10
N GLN A 245 12.38 3.56 18.27
CA GLN A 245 13.07 3.84 17.01
C GLN A 245 13.76 5.22 17.05
N ILE A 246 14.99 5.27 16.55
CA ILE A 246 15.86 6.47 16.57
C ILE A 246 16.10 6.99 15.15
N ARG A 247 16.77 8.14 15.01
CA ARG A 247 17.44 8.53 13.75
C ARG A 247 18.94 8.27 13.87
N ILE A 248 19.63 8.23 12.73
CA ILE A 248 21.09 8.18 12.63
C ILE A 248 21.56 9.27 11.65
N ASP A 249 22.79 9.75 11.79
CA ASP A 249 23.38 10.91 11.13
C ASP A 249 24.55 10.47 10.22
N GLY A 250 24.27 10.30 8.93
CA GLY A 250 25.28 10.02 7.90
C GLY A 250 24.85 8.99 6.85
N PRO A 251 25.71 8.75 5.84
CA PRO A 251 25.50 7.75 4.79
C PRO A 251 26.00 6.34 5.17
N THR A 252 26.71 6.20 6.29
CA THR A 252 27.40 4.98 6.74
C THR A 252 27.33 4.90 8.26
N LEU A 253 27.10 3.71 8.83
CA LEU A 253 27.02 3.52 10.28
C LEU A 253 28.36 3.83 10.97
N ASP A 254 28.40 4.84 11.84
CA ASP A 254 29.61 5.18 12.60
C ASP A 254 29.71 4.40 13.94
N GLU A 255 30.91 4.32 14.54
CA GLU A 255 31.08 3.53 15.78
C GLU A 255 30.36 4.16 16.99
N SER A 256 30.12 5.48 17.03
CA SER A 256 29.35 6.12 18.09
C SER A 256 27.86 5.75 18.00
N GLU A 257 27.30 5.73 16.80
CA GLU A 257 25.94 5.28 16.52
C GLU A 257 25.79 3.78 16.79
N ARG A 258 26.77 2.99 16.34
CA ARG A 258 26.85 1.56 16.61
C ARG A 258 26.84 1.28 18.11
N GLN A 259 27.59 2.05 18.90
CA GLN A 259 27.56 1.96 20.37
C GLN A 259 26.19 2.39 20.94
N ILE A 260 25.57 3.46 20.45
CA ILE A 260 24.22 3.88 20.87
C ILE A 260 23.20 2.75 20.62
N ILE A 261 23.20 2.15 19.43
CA ILE A 261 22.30 1.06 19.04
C ILE A 261 22.49 -0.17 19.93
N LEU A 262 23.74 -0.60 20.14
CA LEU A 262 24.05 -1.82 20.90
C LEU A 262 23.81 -1.66 22.41
N GLN A 263 24.24 -0.55 23.01
CA GLN A 263 24.09 -0.33 24.45
C GLN A 263 22.61 -0.21 24.83
N ASN A 264 21.84 0.55 24.03
CA ASN A 264 20.41 0.79 24.25
C ASN A 264 19.48 -0.29 23.64
N LYS A 265 20.03 -1.24 22.87
CA LYS A 265 19.32 -2.44 22.35
C LYS A 265 18.11 -2.09 21.48
N VAL A 266 18.30 -1.08 20.63
CA VAL A 266 17.29 -0.32 19.91
C VAL A 266 16.36 -1.18 19.04
N GLY A 267 15.09 -0.79 18.95
CA GLY A 267 14.05 -1.46 18.17
C GLY A 267 14.06 -1.14 16.68
N GLY A 268 14.34 0.10 16.29
CA GLY A 268 14.34 0.51 14.89
C GLY A 268 15.12 1.79 14.59
N VAL A 269 15.21 2.11 13.31
CA VAL A 269 15.81 3.35 12.79
C VAL A 269 14.88 3.96 11.75
N VAL A 270 14.63 5.26 11.88
CA VAL A 270 13.93 6.10 10.91
C VAL A 270 14.95 6.83 10.06
N TYR A 271 14.87 6.67 8.74
CA TYR A 271 15.75 7.36 7.79
C TYR A 271 15.20 8.70 7.34
N PHE A 272 16.11 9.67 7.17
CA PHE A 272 15.82 10.98 6.60
C PHE A 272 16.88 11.40 5.59
N GLN A 273 16.44 11.97 4.48
CA GLN A 273 17.32 12.54 3.44
C GLN A 273 18.27 13.60 4.02
N TYR A 274 17.77 14.48 4.90
CA TYR A 274 18.55 15.56 5.49
C TYR A 274 19.55 15.09 6.58
N ASN A 275 19.41 13.86 7.08
CA ASN A 275 20.44 13.20 7.89
C ASN A 275 21.47 12.45 7.00
N GLY A 276 21.31 12.46 5.67
CA GLY A 276 22.25 11.87 4.72
C GLY A 276 22.13 10.36 4.54
N ASN A 277 21.09 9.71 5.09
CA ASN A 277 20.94 8.26 5.05
C ASN A 277 20.49 7.74 3.67
N LEU A 278 19.90 8.63 2.85
CA LEU A 278 19.16 8.31 1.62
C LEU A 278 19.67 9.14 0.43
N ASN A 279 20.98 9.35 0.34
CA ASN A 279 21.60 10.17 -0.70
C ASN A 279 21.71 9.43 -2.04
N GLU A 280 22.00 8.12 -2.01
CA GLU A 280 22.08 7.26 -3.19
C GLU A 280 21.53 5.85 -2.86
N PRO A 281 20.87 5.14 -3.79
CA PRO A 281 20.20 3.86 -3.49
C PRO A 281 21.12 2.77 -2.92
N THR A 282 22.27 2.54 -3.56
CA THR A 282 23.29 1.57 -3.11
C THR A 282 23.88 1.94 -1.75
N GLN A 283 24.06 3.24 -1.47
CA GLN A 283 24.51 3.73 -0.16
C GLN A 283 23.47 3.45 0.93
N ALA A 284 22.18 3.63 0.64
CA ALA A 284 21.10 3.34 1.58
C ALA A 284 20.97 1.83 1.84
N ALA A 285 21.14 0.99 0.80
CA ALA A 285 21.17 -0.46 0.92
C ALA A 285 22.34 -0.97 1.79
N HIS A 286 23.57 -0.45 1.58
CA HIS A 286 24.73 -0.76 2.41
C HIS A 286 24.52 -0.33 3.87
N LEU A 287 23.94 0.86 4.09
CA LEU A 287 23.61 1.37 5.43
C LEU A 287 22.58 0.48 6.15
N SER A 288 21.57 -0.02 5.43
CA SER A 288 20.63 -1.03 5.94
C SER A 288 21.36 -2.33 6.31
N ASN A 289 22.23 -2.84 5.44
CA ASN A 289 22.99 -4.06 5.67
C ASN A 289 23.93 -3.94 6.90
N ASP A 290 24.64 -2.82 7.06
CA ASP A 290 25.48 -2.52 8.24
C ASP A 290 24.66 -2.48 9.54
N LEU A 291 23.49 -1.85 9.53
CA LEU A 291 22.60 -1.76 10.70
C LEU A 291 22.06 -3.14 11.13
N GLN A 292 21.71 -4.00 10.17
CA GLN A 292 21.27 -5.36 10.48
C GLN A 292 22.45 -6.22 10.96
N ALA A 293 23.62 -6.11 10.31
CA ALA A 293 24.85 -6.79 10.74
C ALA A 293 25.30 -6.35 12.15
N CYS A 294 25.08 -5.09 12.51
CA CYS A 294 25.34 -4.56 13.85
C CYS A 294 24.55 -5.31 14.94
N VAL A 295 23.21 -5.38 14.83
CA VAL A 295 22.36 -5.97 15.88
C VAL A 295 22.31 -7.51 15.87
N LEU A 296 22.74 -8.13 14.78
CA LEU A 296 22.86 -9.59 14.64
C LEU A 296 24.27 -10.11 14.94
N GLY A 297 25.28 -9.23 14.87
CA GLY A 297 26.69 -9.54 15.12
C GLY A 297 27.11 -9.49 16.59
N PRO A 298 28.44 -9.58 16.86
CA PRO A 298 28.98 -9.60 18.21
C PRO A 298 28.60 -8.37 19.05
N GLY A 299 27.91 -8.62 20.18
CA GLY A 299 27.39 -7.59 21.09
C GLY A 299 25.94 -7.19 20.81
N GLY A 300 25.36 -7.61 19.68
CA GLY A 300 23.96 -7.41 19.35
C GLY A 300 22.99 -8.31 20.12
N THR A 301 21.69 -8.02 20.01
CA THR A 301 20.60 -8.79 20.64
C THR A 301 20.16 -10.00 19.82
N GLY A 302 20.66 -10.15 18.58
CA GLY A 302 20.14 -11.12 17.62
C GLY A 302 18.68 -10.84 17.23
N ILE A 303 18.23 -9.58 17.36
CA ILE A 303 16.90 -9.11 16.93
C ILE A 303 17.13 -8.04 15.85
N PRO A 304 16.69 -8.27 14.59
CA PRO A 304 16.82 -7.29 13.50
C PRO A 304 16.22 -5.93 13.83
N LEU A 305 16.73 -4.85 13.25
CA LEU A 305 16.14 -3.51 13.35
C LEU A 305 14.91 -3.38 12.45
N LEU A 306 13.89 -2.66 12.93
CA LEU A 306 12.79 -2.18 12.10
C LEU A 306 13.26 -0.89 11.40
N LEU A 307 13.45 -0.93 10.08
CA LEU A 307 13.93 0.21 9.29
C LEU A 307 12.75 0.89 8.57
N SER A 308 12.57 2.19 8.80
CA SER A 308 11.38 2.97 8.40
C SER A 308 11.69 4.38 7.86
N LEU A 309 10.74 5.02 7.18
CA LEU A 309 10.85 6.37 6.59
C LEU A 309 9.48 6.92 6.17
N ASP A 310 9.33 8.26 6.01
CA ASP A 310 8.12 8.88 5.42
C ASP A 310 8.22 8.99 3.89
N GLN A 311 7.82 7.97 3.13
CA GLN A 311 7.78 8.07 1.66
C GLN A 311 6.31 8.21 1.18
N GLU A 312 5.55 9.16 1.74
CA GLU A 312 4.13 9.40 1.43
C GLU A 312 3.84 9.76 -0.04
N GLY A 313 4.87 10.18 -0.78
CA GLY A 313 4.77 10.73 -2.13
C GLY A 313 4.46 12.24 -2.17
N GLY A 314 4.66 12.86 -3.32
CA GLY A 314 4.38 14.27 -3.56
C GLY A 314 5.19 15.18 -2.65
N ARG A 315 4.55 15.86 -1.68
CA ARG A 315 5.25 16.79 -0.78
C ARG A 315 6.23 16.09 0.17
N VAL A 316 5.97 14.85 0.57
CA VAL A 316 6.79 14.15 1.58
C VAL A 316 7.41 12.90 0.95
N THR A 317 8.66 13.05 0.52
CA THR A 317 9.54 11.96 0.09
C THR A 317 10.91 12.14 0.74
N ARG A 318 11.72 11.08 0.70
CA ARG A 318 13.05 10.99 1.33
C ARG A 318 14.09 10.30 0.45
N ILE A 319 13.69 9.36 -0.40
CA ILE A 319 14.60 8.61 -1.28
C ILE A 319 15.09 9.53 -2.40
N THR A 320 16.39 9.83 -2.44
CA THR A 320 17.00 10.61 -3.53
C THR A 320 17.01 9.77 -4.82
N GLY A 321 16.60 10.36 -5.94
CA GLY A 321 16.55 9.70 -7.25
C GLY A 321 15.35 8.76 -7.47
N GLY A 322 14.65 8.34 -6.41
CA GLY A 322 13.46 7.50 -6.49
C GLY A 322 12.27 8.15 -7.20
N ALA A 323 11.16 7.41 -7.29
CA ALA A 323 9.90 7.94 -7.79
C ALA A 323 9.24 8.83 -6.72
N ASP A 324 8.99 10.08 -7.07
CA ASP A 324 8.47 11.10 -6.15
C ASP A 324 6.95 10.99 -5.95
N PHE A 325 6.24 10.54 -7.01
CA PHE A 325 4.78 10.50 -7.13
C PHE A 325 4.08 11.87 -6.95
N PRO A 326 2.81 12.03 -7.39
CA PRO A 326 2.12 13.31 -7.30
C PRO A 326 1.54 13.61 -5.90
N GLY A 327 1.55 12.62 -4.99
CA GLY A 327 1.04 12.73 -3.62
C GLY A 327 -0.47 12.55 -3.49
N ASN A 328 -0.92 12.36 -2.25
CA ASN A 328 -2.24 11.85 -1.92
C ASN A 328 -3.40 12.70 -2.47
N MET A 329 -3.33 14.04 -2.45
CA MET A 329 -4.42 14.85 -3.00
C MET A 329 -4.56 14.74 -4.52
N ALA A 330 -3.48 14.44 -5.25
CA ALA A 330 -3.57 14.16 -6.69
C ALA A 330 -4.15 12.76 -6.95
N LEU A 331 -3.81 11.75 -6.13
CA LEU A 331 -4.44 10.43 -6.17
C LEU A 331 -5.94 10.54 -5.85
N GLY A 332 -6.28 11.32 -4.82
CA GLY A 332 -7.65 11.74 -4.50
C GLY A 332 -8.36 12.36 -5.69
N ALA A 333 -7.73 13.31 -6.36
CA ALA A 333 -8.28 13.95 -7.55
C ALA A 333 -8.54 12.96 -8.70
N SER A 334 -7.71 11.93 -8.87
CA SER A 334 -7.90 10.87 -9.87
C SER A 334 -9.10 9.95 -9.59
N ARG A 335 -9.54 9.86 -8.32
CA ARG A 335 -10.54 8.89 -7.82
C ARG A 335 -10.23 7.41 -8.10
N SER A 336 -9.00 7.07 -8.52
CA SER A 336 -8.61 5.71 -8.91
C SER A 336 -7.86 5.00 -7.78
N THR A 337 -8.47 3.91 -7.29
CA THR A 337 -7.80 2.92 -6.43
C THR A 337 -6.57 2.34 -7.12
N ASP A 338 -6.63 2.10 -8.42
CA ASP A 338 -5.54 1.51 -9.20
C ASP A 338 -4.30 2.42 -9.21
N MET A 339 -4.50 3.74 -9.26
CA MET A 339 -3.39 4.70 -9.14
C MET A 339 -2.81 4.75 -7.72
N ALA A 340 -3.63 4.62 -6.68
CA ALA A 340 -3.14 4.52 -5.30
C ALA A 340 -2.39 3.21 -5.03
N TYR A 341 -2.89 2.08 -5.55
CA TYR A 341 -2.22 0.79 -5.52
C TYR A 341 -0.89 0.81 -6.29
N LEU A 342 -0.87 1.39 -7.50
CA LEU A 342 0.35 1.59 -8.28
C LEU A 342 1.39 2.42 -7.51
N THR A 343 0.96 3.50 -6.85
CA THR A 343 1.83 4.31 -5.98
C THR A 343 2.40 3.48 -4.83
N GLY A 344 1.55 2.80 -4.05
CA GLY A 344 2.01 1.96 -2.93
C GLY A 344 2.92 0.81 -3.37
N SER A 345 2.64 0.19 -4.52
CA SER A 345 3.44 -0.91 -5.09
C SER A 345 4.84 -0.45 -5.50
N VAL A 346 4.96 0.69 -6.18
CA VAL A 346 6.28 1.22 -6.59
C VAL A 346 7.04 1.74 -5.38
N ILE A 347 6.40 2.52 -4.52
CA ILE A 347 7.03 3.05 -3.29
C ILE A 347 7.49 1.91 -2.39
N GLY A 348 6.65 0.90 -2.15
CA GLY A 348 7.03 -0.30 -1.41
C GLY A 348 8.22 -1.04 -2.03
N THR A 349 8.30 -1.10 -3.37
CA THR A 349 9.42 -1.73 -4.09
C THR A 349 10.73 -0.95 -3.90
N GLU A 350 10.71 0.38 -3.98
CA GLU A 350 11.90 1.22 -3.74
C GLU A 350 12.35 1.18 -2.27
N ILE A 351 11.40 1.24 -1.33
CA ILE A 351 11.66 1.09 0.12
C ILE A 351 12.33 -0.26 0.41
N LYS A 352 11.83 -1.35 -0.19
CA LYS A 352 12.40 -2.69 -0.01
C LYS A 352 13.76 -2.86 -0.67
N ALA A 353 14.02 -2.18 -1.80
CA ALA A 353 15.32 -2.20 -2.47
C ALA A 353 16.43 -1.56 -1.61
N ILE A 354 16.13 -0.50 -0.86
CA ILE A 354 17.09 0.12 0.08
C ILE A 354 17.18 -0.55 1.45
N GLY A 355 16.49 -1.69 1.67
CA GLY A 355 16.52 -2.44 2.94
C GLY A 355 15.58 -1.94 4.04
N ALA A 356 14.83 -0.87 3.79
CA ALA A 356 13.72 -0.46 4.66
C ALA A 356 12.52 -1.41 4.49
N CYS A 357 11.58 -1.40 5.45
CA CYS A 357 10.46 -2.36 5.46
C CYS A 357 9.12 -1.83 6.00
N LEU A 358 9.11 -0.67 6.65
CA LEU A 358 7.90 0.02 7.11
C LEU A 358 7.84 1.42 6.48
N ASP A 359 6.88 1.65 5.59
CA ASP A 359 6.55 3.02 5.18
C ASP A 359 5.75 3.68 6.30
N LEU A 360 6.05 4.94 6.59
CA LEU A 360 5.28 5.76 7.53
C LEU A 360 4.09 6.41 6.79
N ALA A 361 3.35 5.62 6.01
CA ALA A 361 2.18 6.01 5.22
C ALA A 361 1.22 4.82 5.05
N PRO A 362 -0.05 4.98 4.62
CA PRO A 362 -0.67 6.20 4.10
C PRO A 362 -1.10 7.22 5.17
N VAL A 363 -1.29 8.47 4.72
CA VAL A 363 -1.96 9.52 5.51
C VAL A 363 -3.47 9.37 5.36
N LEU A 364 -4.16 9.21 6.49
CA LEU A 364 -5.60 8.95 6.61
C LEU A 364 -6.39 10.15 7.16
N ASP A 365 -5.73 11.30 7.34
CA ASP A 365 -6.38 12.51 7.80
C ASP A 365 -7.34 13.06 6.74
N VAL A 366 -8.63 13.21 7.07
CA VAL A 366 -9.63 13.82 6.19
C VAL A 366 -9.48 15.34 6.23
N ASN A 367 -9.02 15.96 5.12
CA ASN A 367 -8.74 17.39 5.05
C ASN A 367 -10.03 18.18 4.71
N ASN A 368 -10.98 18.14 5.63
CA ASN A 368 -12.25 18.88 5.61
C ASN A 368 -12.11 20.37 5.95
N ASN A 369 -10.94 20.81 6.43
CA ASN A 369 -10.66 22.20 6.81
C ASN A 369 -9.72 22.90 5.80
N PRO A 370 -10.21 23.85 4.98
CA PRO A 370 -9.40 24.59 4.02
C PRO A 370 -8.29 25.48 4.62
N ALA A 371 -8.33 25.73 5.93
CA ALA A 371 -7.30 26.47 6.66
C ALA A 371 -6.22 25.57 7.29
N ASN A 372 -6.27 24.24 7.12
CA ASN A 372 -5.30 23.33 7.71
C ASN A 372 -3.85 23.65 7.26
N PRO A 373 -2.92 23.95 8.19
CA PRO A 373 -1.57 24.36 7.83
C PRO A 373 -0.68 23.17 7.42
N VAL A 374 -0.92 21.98 7.97
CA VAL A 374 0.06 20.88 8.08
C VAL A 374 -0.25 19.66 7.21
N ILE A 375 -1.53 19.34 7.01
CA ILE A 375 -1.98 18.23 6.16
C ILE A 375 -2.09 18.70 4.71
N GLY A 376 -3.17 19.37 4.32
CA GLY A 376 -3.37 19.88 2.96
C GLY A 376 -3.23 18.77 1.92
N VAL A 377 -2.34 18.95 0.95
CA VAL A 377 -2.08 17.97 -0.14
C VAL A 377 -1.58 16.58 0.33
N ARG A 378 -1.23 16.41 1.61
CA ARG A 378 -0.90 15.09 2.22
C ARG A 378 -2.13 14.21 2.45
N SER A 379 -3.34 14.78 2.49
CA SER A 379 -4.60 14.02 2.52
C SER A 379 -5.07 13.65 1.11
N PHE A 380 -5.82 12.56 0.97
CA PHE A 380 -6.54 12.25 -0.27
C PHE A 380 -7.74 13.19 -0.52
N GLY A 381 -8.32 13.86 0.49
CA GLY A 381 -9.45 14.78 0.28
C GLY A 381 -10.29 15.08 1.52
N GLU A 382 -11.47 15.68 1.31
CA GLU A 382 -12.41 16.06 2.38
C GLU A 382 -13.50 15.02 2.67
N ASN A 383 -13.59 13.94 1.88
CA ASN A 383 -14.57 12.87 2.06
C ASN A 383 -13.91 11.63 2.70
N PRO A 384 -14.47 11.08 3.80
CA PRO A 384 -13.86 9.95 4.52
C PRO A 384 -13.83 8.66 3.70
N ASP A 385 -14.85 8.39 2.88
CA ASP A 385 -14.90 7.17 2.05
C ASP A 385 -13.75 7.14 1.04
N LEU A 386 -13.50 8.26 0.35
CA LEU A 386 -12.38 8.41 -0.59
C LEU A 386 -11.00 8.24 0.10
N VAL A 387 -10.84 8.81 1.29
CA VAL A 387 -9.61 8.69 2.09
C VAL A 387 -9.40 7.24 2.53
N ALA A 388 -10.46 6.53 2.87
CA ALA A 388 -10.41 5.11 3.22
C ALA A 388 -10.14 4.21 2.00
N ASP A 389 -10.84 4.42 0.87
CA ASP A 389 -10.70 3.62 -0.35
C ASP A 389 -9.28 3.69 -0.92
N LEU A 390 -8.74 4.91 -1.06
CA LEU A 390 -7.39 5.12 -1.58
C LEU A 390 -6.31 4.75 -0.55
N GLY A 391 -6.58 4.92 0.75
CA GLY A 391 -5.71 4.43 1.81
C GLY A 391 -5.58 2.91 1.81
N ILE A 392 -6.68 2.16 1.65
CA ILE A 392 -6.65 0.70 1.51
C ILE A 392 -5.84 0.31 0.27
N ALA A 393 -6.11 0.92 -0.89
CA ALA A 393 -5.41 0.58 -2.12
C ALA A 393 -3.90 0.86 -2.03
N TYR A 394 -3.47 1.99 -1.44
CA TYR A 394 -2.07 2.29 -1.18
C TYR A 394 -1.42 1.25 -0.25
N MET A 395 -2.11 0.83 0.81
CA MET A 395 -1.66 -0.22 1.73
C MET A 395 -1.52 -1.58 1.03
N GLU A 396 -2.50 -1.99 0.22
CA GLU A 396 -2.43 -3.22 -0.57
C GLU A 396 -1.27 -3.17 -1.58
N GLY A 397 -0.99 -1.99 -2.15
CA GLY A 397 0.19 -1.71 -2.95
C GLY A 397 1.49 -1.99 -2.19
N LEU A 398 1.68 -1.38 -1.01
CA LEU A 398 2.84 -1.64 -0.14
C LEU A 398 2.98 -3.13 0.20
N HIS A 399 1.88 -3.78 0.56
CA HIS A 399 1.84 -5.20 0.92
C HIS A 399 2.25 -6.09 -0.26
N SER A 400 1.88 -5.73 -1.49
CA SER A 400 2.25 -6.51 -2.68
C SER A 400 3.78 -6.53 -2.92
N ALA A 401 4.48 -5.43 -2.60
CA ALA A 401 5.94 -5.34 -2.62
C ALA A 401 6.62 -5.97 -1.38
N GLY A 402 5.86 -6.40 -0.37
CA GLY A 402 6.39 -6.90 0.91
C GLY A 402 6.90 -5.80 1.86
N ALA A 403 6.46 -4.56 1.66
CA ALA A 403 6.55 -3.48 2.64
C ALA A 403 5.32 -3.49 3.57
N MET A 404 5.40 -2.77 4.68
CA MET A 404 4.34 -2.62 5.67
C MET A 404 3.89 -1.16 5.76
N ALA A 405 2.63 -0.95 6.16
CA ALA A 405 1.96 0.36 6.17
C ALA A 405 1.71 0.90 7.58
N THR A 406 1.79 2.23 7.71
CA THR A 406 1.51 2.98 8.93
C THR A 406 0.42 4.02 8.67
N GLY A 407 -0.80 3.77 9.17
CA GLY A 407 -1.89 4.76 9.06
C GLY A 407 -1.63 5.94 10.00
N LYS A 408 -1.65 7.17 9.49
CA LYS A 408 -1.37 8.39 10.29
C LYS A 408 -2.23 9.60 9.93
N HIS A 409 -2.51 10.55 10.83
CA HIS A 409 -1.99 10.68 12.19
C HIS A 409 -3.15 10.57 13.20
N PHE A 410 -3.25 9.43 13.88
CA PHE A 410 -4.42 9.03 14.66
C PHE A 410 -4.70 9.93 15.88
N PRO A 411 -5.95 10.34 16.17
CA PRO A 411 -7.20 9.90 15.54
C PRO A 411 -7.72 10.80 14.40
N GLY A 412 -6.89 11.71 13.86
CA GLY A 412 -7.22 12.54 12.71
C GLY A 412 -6.78 13.99 12.86
N HIS A 413 -5.71 14.36 12.17
CA HIS A 413 -5.10 15.70 12.18
C HIS A 413 -5.71 16.65 11.12
N GLY A 414 -6.77 16.22 10.44
CA GLY A 414 -7.35 16.88 9.25
C GLY A 414 -8.11 18.19 9.50
N ASP A 415 -8.64 18.41 10.70
CA ASP A 415 -9.39 19.62 11.10
C ASP A 415 -8.59 20.57 12.02
N THR A 416 -7.26 20.43 12.10
CA THR A 416 -6.44 21.30 12.96
C THR A 416 -6.11 22.64 12.30
N ALA A 417 -6.34 23.75 13.01
CA ALA A 417 -5.87 25.09 12.62
C ALA A 417 -4.44 25.41 13.13
N THR A 418 -3.70 24.44 13.67
CA THR A 418 -2.35 24.61 14.24
C THR A 418 -1.48 23.41 13.89
N ASP A 419 -0.20 23.65 13.60
CA ASP A 419 0.78 22.62 13.28
C ASP A 419 1.45 22.09 14.56
N SER A 420 1.38 20.77 14.78
CA SER A 420 1.94 20.05 15.94
C SER A 420 3.46 20.14 16.05
N HIS A 421 4.16 20.50 14.98
CA HIS A 421 5.59 20.86 15.00
C HIS A 421 5.86 22.18 15.72
N THR A 422 4.86 23.06 15.88
CA THR A 422 5.01 24.45 16.36
C THR A 422 4.28 24.74 17.67
N GLY A 423 3.18 24.05 17.95
CA GLY A 423 2.41 24.16 19.21
C GLY A 423 1.50 22.94 19.37
N LEU A 424 0.71 22.87 20.45
CA LEU A 424 -0.24 21.78 20.69
C LEU A 424 -1.60 22.08 20.03
N PRO A 425 -2.04 21.36 18.98
CA PRO A 425 -3.35 21.57 18.37
C PRO A 425 -4.45 20.95 19.24
N ILE A 426 -5.61 21.60 19.28
CA ILE A 426 -6.81 21.16 19.99
C ILE A 426 -7.95 21.07 18.98
N VAL A 427 -8.68 19.95 18.98
CA VAL A 427 -9.91 19.77 18.20
C VAL A 427 -11.10 19.57 19.14
N THR A 428 -12.20 20.25 18.84
CA THR A 428 -13.36 20.41 19.74
C THR A 428 -14.68 19.95 19.14
N TYR A 429 -14.63 19.10 18.12
CA TYR A 429 -15.80 18.41 17.58
C TYR A 429 -16.32 17.36 18.57
N ASP A 430 -17.53 16.86 18.35
CA ASP A 430 -18.12 15.79 19.17
C ASP A 430 -17.62 14.38 18.75
N PHE A 431 -18.02 13.37 19.52
CA PHE A 431 -17.62 11.98 19.27
C PHE A 431 -18.20 11.45 17.95
N ASP A 432 -19.43 11.82 17.58
CA ASP A 432 -20.06 11.34 16.35
C ASP A 432 -19.33 11.89 15.11
N THR A 433 -18.89 13.14 15.15
CA THR A 433 -18.04 13.78 14.13
C THR A 433 -16.65 13.15 14.09
N LEU A 434 -16.04 12.89 15.25
CA LEU A 434 -14.76 12.18 15.33
C LEU A 434 -14.87 10.80 14.66
N ASP A 435 -15.88 10.02 15.02
CA ASP A 435 -15.98 8.61 14.60
C ASP A 435 -16.34 8.47 13.12
N SER A 436 -17.39 9.16 12.68
CA SER A 436 -17.91 9.03 11.31
C SER A 436 -17.07 9.72 10.23
N ILE A 437 -16.17 10.64 10.58
CA ILE A 437 -15.31 11.36 9.62
C ILE A 437 -13.84 11.02 9.82
N HIS A 438 -13.30 11.24 11.02
CA HIS A 438 -11.86 11.14 11.24
C HIS A 438 -11.41 9.73 11.64
N GLY A 439 -12.25 8.96 12.32
CA GLY A 439 -12.04 7.56 12.69
C GLY A 439 -12.27 6.56 11.57
N GLU A 440 -13.28 6.79 10.73
CA GLU A 440 -13.72 5.81 9.71
C GLU A 440 -12.59 5.36 8.76
N PRO A 441 -11.70 6.22 8.23
CA PRO A 441 -10.55 5.76 7.45
C PRO A 441 -9.65 4.78 8.21
N PHE A 442 -9.34 5.05 9.48
CA PHE A 442 -8.58 4.11 10.31
C PHE A 442 -9.37 2.83 10.55
N ARG A 443 -10.66 2.91 10.88
CA ARG A 443 -11.54 1.74 11.07
C ARG A 443 -11.58 0.84 9.84
N ARG A 444 -11.63 1.43 8.64
CA ARG A 444 -11.65 0.68 7.38
C ARG A 444 -10.29 0.02 7.08
N LEU A 445 -9.17 0.74 7.18
CA LEU A 445 -7.84 0.12 6.97
C LEU A 445 -7.50 -0.94 8.03
N VAL A 446 -7.88 -0.73 9.30
CA VAL A 446 -7.71 -1.73 10.37
C VAL A 446 -8.50 -3.01 10.07
N ASN A 447 -9.72 -2.90 9.53
CA ASN A 447 -10.48 -4.07 9.09
C ASN A 447 -9.88 -4.76 7.84
N SER A 448 -9.15 -4.02 7.01
CA SER A 448 -8.42 -4.53 5.84
C SER A 448 -7.01 -5.06 6.16
N GLY A 449 -6.52 -4.96 7.40
CA GLY A 449 -5.27 -5.60 7.85
C GLY A 449 -4.05 -4.67 8.06
N LEU A 450 -4.27 -3.39 8.34
CA LEU A 450 -3.23 -2.40 8.65
C LEU A 450 -2.21 -2.87 9.71
N ASP A 451 -0.92 -2.61 9.48
CA ASP A 451 0.19 -3.13 10.29
C ASP A 451 0.52 -2.26 11.51
N ALA A 452 0.58 -0.95 11.29
CA ALA A 452 0.93 0.06 12.28
C ALA A 452 -0.03 1.27 12.23
N VAL A 453 -0.17 1.96 13.36
CA VAL A 453 -0.91 3.23 13.48
C VAL A 453 -0.04 4.22 14.24
N MET A 454 0.23 5.37 13.63
CA MET A 454 0.99 6.47 14.26
C MET A 454 0.03 7.50 14.85
N THR A 455 0.25 7.89 16.11
CA THR A 455 -0.64 8.79 16.86
C THR A 455 -0.17 10.25 16.78
N ALA A 456 -1.10 11.16 16.52
CA ALA A 456 -0.87 12.60 16.46
C ALA A 456 -0.72 13.22 17.85
N HIS A 457 0.11 14.26 17.96
CA HIS A 457 0.24 15.07 19.17
C HIS A 457 -0.84 16.18 19.22
N ILE A 458 -2.12 15.78 19.29
CA ILE A 458 -3.30 16.67 19.32
C ILE A 458 -4.21 16.35 20.51
N VAL A 459 -4.82 17.36 21.13
CA VAL A 459 -5.86 17.17 22.17
C VAL A 459 -7.23 17.00 21.49
N VAL A 460 -8.00 15.99 21.89
CA VAL A 460 -9.28 15.62 21.26
C VAL A 460 -10.36 15.65 22.34
N THR A 461 -11.00 16.80 22.53
CA THR A 461 -11.73 17.09 23.79
C THR A 461 -12.95 16.22 24.05
N CYS A 462 -13.47 15.51 23.04
CA CYS A 462 -14.54 14.52 23.19
C CYS A 462 -14.06 13.14 23.68
N LEU A 463 -12.75 12.89 23.73
CA LEU A 463 -12.12 11.69 24.30
C LEU A 463 -11.29 12.01 25.56
N ASP A 464 -10.42 13.01 25.46
CA ASP A 464 -9.54 13.47 26.54
C ASP A 464 -9.26 14.97 26.34
N PRO A 465 -9.74 15.85 27.23
CA PRO A 465 -9.50 17.29 27.15
C PRO A 465 -8.17 17.73 27.78
N ASP A 466 -7.53 16.86 28.56
CA ASP A 466 -6.36 17.18 29.39
C ASP A 466 -5.03 16.71 28.76
N HIS A 467 -5.07 15.73 27.85
CA HIS A 467 -3.87 15.10 27.26
C HIS A 467 -3.89 15.05 25.72
N PRO A 468 -2.71 15.14 25.06
CA PRO A 468 -2.58 14.77 23.66
C PRO A 468 -2.90 13.29 23.44
N ALA A 469 -3.46 12.95 22.27
CA ALA A 469 -3.85 11.59 21.90
C ALA A 469 -2.74 10.53 22.11
N THR A 470 -1.49 10.84 21.76
CA THR A 470 -0.31 9.99 22.02
C THR A 470 -0.12 9.60 23.49
N LEU A 471 -0.58 10.43 24.43
CA LEU A 471 -0.40 10.24 25.88
C LEU A 471 -1.69 9.81 26.60
N SER A 472 -2.81 9.65 25.89
CA SER A 472 -4.13 9.39 26.49
C SER A 472 -4.54 7.92 26.41
N PRO A 473 -4.77 7.24 27.56
CA PRO A 473 -5.37 5.90 27.58
C PRO A 473 -6.79 5.86 27.00
N ALA A 474 -7.54 6.97 27.06
CA ALA A 474 -8.88 7.06 26.48
C ALA A 474 -8.84 7.04 24.95
N VAL A 475 -7.84 7.69 24.34
CA VAL A 475 -7.67 7.68 22.87
C VAL A 475 -7.06 6.37 22.37
N ILE A 476 -6.09 5.80 23.10
CA ILE A 476 -5.37 4.60 22.63
C ILE A 476 -6.07 3.31 23.06
N GLU A 477 -6.07 2.91 24.33
CA GLU A 477 -6.78 1.69 24.75
C GLU A 477 -8.32 1.82 24.60
N GLY A 478 -8.89 2.99 24.89
CA GLY A 478 -10.33 3.23 24.74
C GLY A 478 -10.80 3.24 23.28
N TYR A 479 -10.29 4.18 22.48
CA TYR A 479 -10.78 4.37 21.11
C TYR A 479 -10.07 3.47 20.08
N LEU A 480 -8.73 3.50 19.98
CA LEU A 480 -7.99 2.69 18.98
C LEU A 480 -8.11 1.18 19.22
N ARG A 481 -7.88 0.71 20.46
CA ARG A 481 -7.93 -0.73 20.77
C ARG A 481 -9.36 -1.23 20.92
N SER A 482 -10.14 -0.63 21.82
CA SER A 482 -11.44 -1.22 22.21
C SER A 482 -12.59 -0.90 21.24
N ASN A 483 -12.63 0.31 20.66
CA ASN A 483 -13.70 0.70 19.75
C ASN A 483 -13.37 0.41 18.26
N ILE A 484 -12.15 0.71 17.81
CA ILE A 484 -11.71 0.42 16.43
C ILE A 484 -11.23 -1.03 16.25
N GLY A 485 -10.79 -1.71 17.32
CA GLY A 485 -10.38 -3.12 17.27
C GLY A 485 -8.96 -3.36 16.77
N PHE A 486 -8.09 -2.35 16.82
CA PHE A 486 -6.72 -2.44 16.28
C PHE A 486 -5.76 -3.16 17.22
N ASP A 487 -5.20 -4.30 16.81
CA ASP A 487 -4.13 -5.00 17.55
C ASP A 487 -2.72 -4.82 16.93
N GLY A 488 -2.55 -4.13 15.82
CA GLY A 488 -1.23 -3.84 15.24
C GLY A 488 -0.34 -2.95 16.11
N VAL A 489 0.84 -2.56 15.62
CA VAL A 489 1.76 -1.71 16.40
C VAL A 489 1.19 -0.30 16.50
N CYS A 490 0.89 0.16 17.71
CA CYS A 490 0.62 1.59 17.95
C CYS A 490 1.95 2.29 18.19
N MET A 491 2.20 3.41 17.52
CA MET A 491 3.44 4.16 17.62
C MET A 491 3.22 5.66 17.78
N THR A 492 4.17 6.37 18.39
CA THR A 492 4.11 7.84 18.46
C THR A 492 4.54 8.46 17.12
N ASP A 493 4.02 9.66 16.82
CA ASP A 493 4.78 10.65 16.04
C ASP A 493 6.04 11.11 16.83
N SER A 494 6.89 11.96 16.26
CA SER A 494 8.20 12.32 16.82
C SER A 494 8.10 13.01 18.19
N LEU A 495 8.56 12.32 19.25
CA LEU A 495 8.60 12.85 20.62
C LEU A 495 9.52 14.08 20.80
N GLY A 496 10.24 14.50 19.75
CA GLY A 496 10.97 15.77 19.70
C GLY A 496 10.12 16.98 19.26
N MET A 497 8.86 16.80 18.88
CA MET A 497 7.98 17.88 18.40
C MET A 497 7.51 18.83 19.51
N SER A 498 7.30 20.11 19.15
CA SER A 498 6.93 21.19 20.08
C SER A 498 5.67 20.88 20.91
N ALA A 499 4.67 20.19 20.33
CA ALA A 499 3.46 19.77 21.02
C ALA A 499 3.73 18.91 22.28
N ILE A 500 4.82 18.14 22.30
CA ILE A 500 5.27 17.34 23.45
C ILE A 500 6.32 18.12 24.26
N VAL A 501 7.45 18.49 23.65
CA VAL A 501 8.62 18.98 24.41
C VAL A 501 8.44 20.37 25.05
N SER A 502 7.41 21.12 24.66
CA SER A 502 7.05 22.38 25.32
C SER A 502 6.17 22.19 26.56
N ASN A 503 5.58 20.99 26.75
CA ASN A 503 4.55 20.73 27.76
C ASN A 503 4.94 19.61 28.75
N TYR A 504 5.76 18.64 28.32
CA TYR A 504 6.16 17.47 29.11
C TYR A 504 7.69 17.27 29.05
N SER A 505 8.28 16.73 30.12
CA SER A 505 9.62 16.14 30.02
C SER A 505 9.58 14.85 29.19
N ILE A 506 10.73 14.43 28.66
CA ILE A 506 10.81 13.19 27.88
C ILE A 506 10.61 11.95 28.76
N GLU A 507 10.96 12.03 30.04
CA GLU A 507 10.66 10.99 31.03
C GLU A 507 9.15 10.81 31.25
N GLU A 508 8.41 11.91 31.42
CA GLU A 508 6.95 11.90 31.57
C GLU A 508 6.29 11.40 30.28
N ALA A 509 6.62 12.00 29.13
CA ALA A 509 6.02 11.63 27.84
C ALA A 509 6.27 10.16 27.46
N ALA A 510 7.48 9.63 27.69
CA ALA A 510 7.79 8.23 27.40
C ALA A 510 7.04 7.25 28.33
N VAL A 511 6.93 7.56 29.62
CA VAL A 511 6.17 6.74 30.57
C VAL A 511 4.66 6.79 30.26
N MET A 512 4.11 7.98 30.03
CA MET A 512 2.69 8.19 29.71
C MET A 512 2.29 7.50 28.40
N ALA A 513 3.09 7.59 27.34
CA ALA A 513 2.79 6.91 26.06
C ALA A 513 2.71 5.38 26.21
N ILE A 514 3.66 4.76 26.93
CA ILE A 514 3.63 3.31 27.17
C ILE A 514 2.45 2.90 28.07
N GLN A 515 2.12 3.71 29.09
CA GLN A 515 0.92 3.51 29.92
C GLN A 515 -0.39 3.67 29.13
N ALA A 516 -0.43 4.60 28.17
CA ALA A 516 -1.60 4.87 27.34
C ALA A 516 -1.94 3.72 26.36
N GLY A 517 -0.97 2.88 25.98
CA GLY A 517 -1.17 1.77 25.04
C GLY A 517 -0.31 1.83 23.76
N VAL A 518 0.58 2.83 23.66
CA VAL A 518 1.56 2.94 22.57
C VAL A 518 2.64 1.88 22.76
N ASP A 519 2.98 1.14 21.70
CA ASP A 519 3.97 0.06 21.74
C ASP A 519 5.38 0.53 21.32
N LEU A 520 5.49 1.48 20.38
CA LEU A 520 6.75 1.98 19.81
C LEU A 520 6.88 3.51 19.92
N LEU A 521 7.97 3.99 20.52
CA LEU A 521 8.27 5.41 20.71
C LEU A 521 9.23 5.90 19.62
N SER A 522 8.82 6.94 18.90
CA SER A 522 9.56 7.54 17.80
C SER A 522 10.40 8.73 18.24
N LEU A 523 11.69 8.69 17.92
CA LEU A 523 12.59 9.86 17.91
C LEU A 523 12.62 10.68 19.22
N PRO A 524 12.84 10.04 20.39
CA PRO A 524 12.99 10.78 21.65
C PRO A 524 14.19 11.76 21.57
N PRO A 525 14.06 13.01 22.06
CA PRO A 525 15.16 13.98 22.08
C PRO A 525 16.32 13.56 23.01
N ASP A 526 16.05 12.74 24.02
CA ASP A 526 17.05 12.04 24.83
C ASP A 526 16.60 10.59 25.08
N LEU A 527 17.21 9.66 24.33
CA LEU A 527 16.95 8.21 24.43
C LEU A 527 17.31 7.65 25.81
N THR A 528 18.41 8.11 26.40
CA THR A 528 18.94 7.60 27.67
C THR A 528 18.01 7.95 28.82
N ARG A 529 17.47 9.17 28.84
CA ARG A 529 16.46 9.60 29.83
C ARG A 529 15.15 8.83 29.65
N ALA A 530 14.67 8.67 28.42
CA ALA A 530 13.45 7.90 28.12
C ALA A 530 13.55 6.43 28.58
N ILE A 531 14.65 5.75 28.25
CA ILE A 531 14.91 4.35 28.66
C ILE A 531 14.96 4.22 30.18
N ASN A 532 15.69 5.11 30.86
CA ASN A 532 15.81 5.06 32.32
C ASN A 532 14.49 5.39 33.04
N ALA A 533 13.65 6.27 32.48
CA ALA A 533 12.32 6.55 33.00
C ALA A 533 11.40 5.31 32.91
N ILE A 534 11.31 4.66 31.74
CA ILE A 534 10.52 3.43 31.58
C ILE A 534 11.07 2.32 32.49
N LYS A 535 12.39 2.16 32.57
CA LYS A 535 13.03 1.14 33.44
C LYS A 535 12.68 1.36 34.92
N THR A 536 12.70 2.60 35.38
CA THR A 536 12.30 2.98 36.75
C THR A 536 10.81 2.74 36.96
N ALA A 537 9.97 3.10 35.99
CA ALA A 537 8.53 2.90 36.03
C ALA A 537 8.11 1.42 36.01
N VAL A 538 8.88 0.53 35.38
CA VAL A 538 8.67 -0.92 35.49
C VAL A 538 9.13 -1.45 36.84
N GLN A 539 10.28 -0.98 37.35
CA GLN A 539 10.85 -1.43 38.62
C GLN A 539 10.02 -1.01 39.85
N ASN A 540 9.33 0.13 39.80
CA ASN A 540 8.45 0.60 40.88
C ASN A 540 6.97 0.19 40.72
N GLY A 541 6.60 -0.44 39.58
CA GLY A 541 5.25 -0.91 39.28
C GLY A 541 4.31 0.11 38.63
N THR A 542 4.77 1.32 38.30
CA THR A 542 4.02 2.33 37.52
C THR A 542 3.66 1.83 36.11
N ILE A 543 4.51 1.01 35.49
CA ILE A 543 4.24 0.24 34.27
C ILE A 543 4.31 -1.25 34.63
N SER A 544 3.31 -2.03 34.23
CA SER A 544 3.32 -3.48 34.43
C SER A 544 4.27 -4.18 33.45
N MET A 545 4.94 -5.24 33.90
CA MET A 545 5.77 -6.08 33.02
C MET A 545 4.95 -6.66 31.85
N SER A 546 3.66 -6.95 32.07
CA SER A 546 2.76 -7.42 31.02
C SER A 546 2.48 -6.37 29.94
N ARG A 547 2.43 -5.07 30.27
CA ARG A 547 2.29 -4.00 29.25
C ARG A 547 3.52 -3.93 28.34
N ILE A 548 4.72 -4.06 28.91
CA ILE A 548 5.98 -4.16 28.16
C ILE A 548 5.97 -5.41 27.26
N ASP A 549 5.61 -6.57 27.81
CA ASP A 549 5.60 -7.83 27.07
C ASP A 549 4.58 -7.82 25.91
N GLN A 550 3.43 -7.18 26.07
CA GLN A 550 2.45 -6.94 25.00
C GLN A 550 3.04 -6.07 23.86
N ALA A 551 3.62 -4.92 24.21
CA ALA A 551 4.22 -4.00 23.24
C ALA A 551 5.32 -4.67 22.41
N VAL A 552 6.27 -5.33 23.08
CA VAL A 552 7.37 -6.04 22.42
C VAL A 552 6.84 -7.23 21.60
N THR A 553 5.80 -7.93 22.04
CA THR A 553 5.18 -9.02 21.25
C THR A 553 4.63 -8.49 19.91
N ARG A 554 3.96 -7.32 19.90
CA ARG A 554 3.49 -6.67 18.67
C ARG A 554 4.63 -6.23 17.76
N ILE A 555 5.66 -5.60 18.31
CA ILE A 555 6.87 -5.17 17.57
C ILE A 555 7.60 -6.36 16.95
N LEU A 556 7.81 -7.45 17.70
CA LEU A 556 8.43 -8.67 17.15
C LEU A 556 7.55 -9.35 16.10
N ARG A 557 6.21 -9.34 16.27
CA ARG A 557 5.28 -9.85 15.25
C ARG A 557 5.39 -9.07 13.94
N LEU A 558 5.56 -7.75 14.00
CA LEU A 558 5.82 -6.92 12.82
C LEU A 558 7.13 -7.33 12.13
N LYS A 559 8.22 -7.50 12.89
CA LYS A 559 9.53 -7.95 12.37
C LYS A 559 9.52 -9.36 11.76
N TYR A 560 8.75 -10.30 12.33
CA TYR A 560 8.53 -11.62 11.72
C TYR A 560 7.69 -11.54 10.44
N ARG A 561 6.66 -10.67 10.37
CA ARG A 561 5.88 -10.47 9.14
C ARG A 561 6.71 -9.87 8.00
N ALA A 562 7.67 -9.00 8.32
CA ALA A 562 8.64 -8.43 7.38
C ALA A 562 9.73 -9.42 6.91
N GLY A 563 9.81 -10.63 7.48
CA GLY A 563 10.82 -11.66 7.13
C GLY A 563 12.23 -11.38 7.64
N LEU A 564 12.42 -10.39 8.53
CA LEU A 564 13.74 -9.93 8.96
C LEU A 564 14.53 -10.97 9.76
N PHE A 565 13.85 -11.94 10.38
CA PHE A 565 14.50 -13.05 11.09
C PHE A 565 14.95 -14.18 10.15
N GLU A 566 14.46 -14.19 8.90
CA GLU A 566 14.78 -15.16 7.86
C GLU A 566 15.84 -14.61 6.90
N ASN A 567 15.65 -13.40 6.38
CA ASN A 567 16.70 -12.60 5.72
C ASN A 567 16.43 -11.09 5.87
N PRO A 568 17.26 -10.35 6.63
CA PRO A 568 17.16 -8.90 6.75
C PRO A 568 18.04 -8.11 5.76
N TYR A 569 18.85 -8.78 4.93
CA TYR A 569 19.81 -8.15 4.02
C TYR A 569 19.26 -7.98 2.60
N VAL A 570 19.75 -6.95 1.91
CA VAL A 570 19.40 -6.61 0.51
C VAL A 570 20.60 -6.61 -0.42
N ASP A 571 20.33 -6.69 -1.73
CA ASP A 571 21.32 -6.59 -2.80
C ASP A 571 21.60 -5.10 -3.13
N GLU A 572 22.81 -4.66 -2.81
CA GLU A 572 23.25 -3.26 -2.91
C GLU A 572 23.45 -2.80 -4.36
N ASP A 573 23.86 -3.71 -5.25
CA ASP A 573 24.01 -3.43 -6.68
C ASP A 573 22.63 -3.36 -7.36
N ALA A 574 21.69 -4.23 -6.96
CA ALA A 574 20.32 -4.20 -7.46
C ALA A 574 19.57 -2.91 -7.09
N ALA A 575 19.83 -2.34 -5.91
CA ALA A 575 19.13 -1.15 -5.41
C ALA A 575 19.15 0.03 -6.40
N ALA A 576 20.29 0.31 -7.02
CA ALA A 576 20.45 1.39 -8.02
C ALA A 576 19.84 1.07 -9.41
N SER A 577 19.41 -0.16 -9.64
CA SER A 577 18.66 -0.55 -10.86
C SER A 577 17.14 -0.49 -10.68
N ILE A 578 16.68 -0.54 -9.43
CA ILE A 578 15.26 -0.55 -9.04
C ILE A 578 14.79 0.88 -8.73
N VAL A 579 15.49 1.58 -7.84
CA VAL A 579 15.12 2.92 -7.37
C VAL A 579 15.37 3.93 -8.48
N GLY A 580 14.34 4.73 -8.82
CA GLY A 580 14.42 5.68 -9.93
C GLY A 580 14.44 5.01 -11.30
N SER A 581 13.91 3.79 -11.43
CA SER A 581 13.83 3.14 -12.74
C SER A 581 12.90 3.91 -13.70
N ASN A 582 13.15 3.80 -15.01
CA ASN A 582 12.26 4.39 -16.02
C ASN A 582 10.82 3.87 -15.92
N GLU A 583 10.62 2.64 -15.43
CA GLU A 583 9.29 2.08 -15.20
C GLU A 583 8.59 2.81 -14.04
N HIS A 584 9.30 3.03 -12.93
CA HIS A 584 8.79 3.75 -11.76
C HIS A 584 8.45 5.22 -12.10
N TRP A 585 9.33 5.94 -12.82
CA TRP A 585 9.04 7.32 -13.25
C TRP A 585 7.88 7.41 -14.24
N ASN A 586 7.66 6.39 -15.09
CA ASN A 586 6.49 6.32 -15.96
C ASN A 586 5.20 6.02 -15.18
N ALA A 587 5.27 5.18 -14.14
CA ALA A 587 4.15 4.94 -13.22
C ALA A 587 3.78 6.21 -12.43
N GLU A 588 4.78 6.92 -11.89
CA GLU A 588 4.63 8.22 -11.26
C GLU A 588 3.98 9.25 -12.20
N LEU A 589 4.43 9.35 -13.45
CA LEU A 589 3.84 10.26 -14.43
C LEU A 589 2.40 9.86 -14.81
N THR A 590 2.10 8.57 -14.84
CA THR A 590 0.74 8.06 -15.09
C THR A 590 -0.22 8.47 -13.97
N ALA A 591 0.17 8.25 -12.71
CA ALA A 591 -0.59 8.72 -11.55
C ALA A 591 -0.74 10.25 -11.52
N ALA A 592 0.32 10.99 -11.87
CA ALA A 592 0.28 12.46 -11.94
C ALA A 592 -0.71 12.97 -12.99
N ARG A 593 -0.72 12.38 -14.19
CA ARG A 593 -1.66 12.71 -15.26
C ARG A 593 -3.11 12.43 -14.88
N ALA A 594 -3.37 11.30 -14.23
CA ALA A 594 -4.71 10.95 -13.75
C ALA A 594 -5.25 11.95 -12.70
N GLY A 595 -4.37 12.54 -11.89
CA GLY A 595 -4.74 13.56 -10.90
C GLY A 595 -4.98 14.97 -11.43
N ILE A 596 -4.50 15.33 -12.63
CA ILE A 596 -4.61 16.72 -13.13
C ILE A 596 -6.07 17.14 -13.28
N THR A 597 -6.45 18.18 -12.54
CA THR A 597 -7.81 18.71 -12.48
C THR A 597 -7.86 20.10 -13.14
N LEU A 598 -8.56 20.22 -14.26
CA LEU A 598 -8.87 21.52 -14.85
C LEU A 598 -10.12 22.08 -14.16
N VAL A 599 -9.94 23.04 -13.26
CA VAL A 599 -11.04 23.59 -12.44
C VAL A 599 -11.83 24.64 -13.21
N GLN A 600 -11.14 25.48 -13.99
CA GLN A 600 -11.73 26.62 -14.70
C GLN A 600 -11.14 26.73 -16.11
N ASN A 601 -11.98 26.96 -17.12
CA ASN A 601 -11.58 27.09 -18.53
C ASN A 601 -12.50 28.06 -19.29
N THR A 602 -12.38 29.36 -18.98
CA THR A 602 -13.23 30.43 -19.53
C THR A 602 -13.11 30.49 -21.06
N ASN A 603 -14.25 30.39 -21.77
CA ASN A 603 -14.33 30.37 -23.23
C ASN A 603 -13.52 29.24 -23.92
N ASN A 604 -13.27 28.11 -23.22
CA ASN A 604 -12.45 26.99 -23.71
C ASN A 604 -11.04 27.45 -24.14
N PHE A 605 -10.40 28.26 -23.30
CA PHE A 605 -9.07 28.83 -23.55
C PHE A 605 -7.93 27.79 -23.61
N LEU A 606 -8.05 26.72 -22.83
CA LEU A 606 -7.20 25.53 -22.92
C LEU A 606 -7.89 24.44 -23.76
N PRO A 607 -7.13 23.65 -24.54
CA PRO A 607 -5.66 23.61 -24.62
C PRO A 607 -5.06 24.73 -25.47
N LEU A 608 -3.91 25.27 -25.04
CA LEU A 608 -3.21 26.40 -25.66
C LEU A 608 -2.97 26.18 -27.16
N ASN A 609 -3.52 27.05 -28.02
CA ASN A 609 -3.28 27.00 -29.46
C ASN A 609 -2.39 28.17 -29.90
N LEU A 610 -1.09 27.91 -29.95
CA LEU A 610 -0.06 28.93 -30.17
C LEU A 610 0.80 28.60 -31.40
N THR A 611 1.05 29.60 -32.21
CA THR A 611 2.16 29.61 -33.17
C THR A 611 3.48 29.84 -32.44
N SER A 612 4.60 29.33 -32.96
CA SER A 612 5.94 29.55 -32.41
C SER A 612 6.34 31.03 -32.31
N ALA A 613 5.70 31.92 -33.08
CA ALA A 613 5.90 33.36 -32.99
C ALA A 613 5.23 34.01 -31.77
N GLN A 614 4.21 33.40 -31.17
CA GLN A 614 3.56 33.91 -29.96
C GLN A 614 4.41 33.60 -28.73
N LYS A 615 4.51 34.55 -27.80
CA LYS A 615 5.36 34.45 -26.61
C LYS A 615 4.58 34.06 -25.36
N ILE A 616 5.07 33.08 -24.62
CA ILE A 616 4.59 32.76 -23.26
C ILE A 616 5.49 33.46 -22.24
N LEU A 617 4.90 34.06 -21.21
CA LEU A 617 5.61 34.37 -19.96
C LEU A 617 5.19 33.36 -18.90
N LEU A 618 6.11 32.48 -18.47
CA LEU A 618 5.94 31.65 -17.29
C LEU A 618 6.46 32.41 -16.06
N VAL A 619 5.66 32.47 -15.01
CA VAL A 619 6.02 33.02 -13.71
C VAL A 619 6.01 31.88 -12.69
N THR A 620 7.14 31.62 -12.03
CA THR A 620 7.28 30.53 -11.04
C THR A 620 7.57 31.08 -9.65
N VAL A 621 6.97 30.47 -8.62
CA VAL A 621 7.16 30.87 -7.23
C VAL A 621 8.33 30.10 -6.60
N GLN A 622 9.23 30.85 -5.98
CA GLN A 622 10.34 30.37 -5.15
C GLN A 622 9.98 30.45 -3.67
N SER A 623 10.10 29.32 -2.98
CA SER A 623 9.88 29.16 -1.54
C SER A 623 10.83 28.10 -0.98
N SER A 624 10.68 27.75 0.31
CA SER A 624 11.36 26.58 0.90
C SER A 624 10.89 25.24 0.32
N GLU A 625 9.69 25.20 -0.26
CA GLU A 625 9.10 23.99 -0.86
C GLU A 625 9.36 23.96 -2.37
N THR A 626 8.97 25.03 -3.05
CA THR A 626 9.23 25.27 -4.48
C THR A 626 10.60 25.95 -4.64
N THR A 627 11.67 25.17 -4.57
CA THR A 627 13.05 25.70 -4.63
C THR A 627 13.38 26.35 -5.99
N THR A 628 14.50 27.10 -6.05
CA THR A 628 15.07 27.65 -7.30
C THR A 628 15.24 26.59 -8.38
N ASP A 629 15.62 25.38 -7.97
CA ASP A 629 15.78 24.20 -8.82
C ASP A 629 14.42 23.70 -9.34
N ALA A 630 13.41 23.50 -8.48
CA ALA A 630 12.03 23.17 -8.92
C ALA A 630 11.45 24.21 -9.90
N ALA A 631 11.67 25.50 -9.63
CA ALA A 631 11.27 26.61 -10.52
C ALA A 631 12.00 26.57 -11.88
N THR A 632 13.23 26.05 -11.92
CA THR A 632 14.02 25.86 -13.14
C THR A 632 13.56 24.64 -13.93
N ARG A 633 13.23 23.52 -13.26
CA ARG A 633 12.71 22.30 -13.90
C ARG A 633 11.37 22.54 -14.60
N PHE A 634 10.44 23.25 -13.96
CA PHE A 634 9.16 23.59 -14.60
C PHE A 634 9.35 24.49 -15.83
N ALA A 635 10.28 25.46 -15.77
CA ALA A 635 10.65 26.28 -16.93
C ALA A 635 11.27 25.45 -18.06
N GLY A 636 12.12 24.47 -17.74
CA GLY A 636 12.70 23.53 -18.71
C GLY A 636 11.65 22.67 -19.42
N ILE A 637 10.71 22.09 -18.66
CA ILE A 637 9.58 21.31 -19.20
C ILE A 637 8.71 22.19 -20.13
N MET A 638 8.36 23.40 -19.70
CA MET A 638 7.59 24.34 -20.52
C MET A 638 8.33 24.78 -21.79
N ALA A 639 9.67 24.89 -21.75
CA ALA A 639 10.48 25.24 -22.91
C ALA A 639 10.55 24.12 -23.96
N GLN A 640 10.41 22.85 -23.55
CA GLN A 640 10.29 21.71 -24.47
C GLN A 640 8.94 21.74 -25.23
N LYS A 641 7.87 22.19 -24.57
CA LYS A 641 6.55 22.37 -25.21
C LYS A 641 6.50 23.58 -26.14
N HIS A 642 7.17 24.69 -25.79
CA HIS A 642 7.10 25.93 -26.55
C HIS A 642 8.40 26.74 -26.51
N SER A 643 9.03 26.93 -27.67
CA SER A 643 10.36 27.54 -27.78
C SER A 643 10.41 29.04 -27.54
N ASN A 644 9.31 29.78 -27.73
CA ASN A 644 9.23 31.22 -27.44
C ASN A 644 8.69 31.46 -26.02
N LEU A 645 9.44 30.96 -25.05
CA LEU A 645 9.17 31.07 -23.62
C LEU A 645 10.12 32.09 -22.97
N GLN A 646 9.57 32.98 -22.14
CA GLN A 646 10.31 33.66 -21.09
C GLN A 646 9.87 33.11 -19.74
N SER A 647 10.82 32.71 -18.89
CA SER A 647 10.56 32.35 -17.49
C SER A 647 11.02 33.44 -16.54
N MET A 648 10.25 33.71 -15.49
CA MET A 648 10.64 34.59 -14.38
C MET A 648 10.30 33.94 -13.04
N ALA A 649 11.28 33.84 -12.15
CA ALA A 649 11.07 33.38 -10.78
C ALA A 649 10.82 34.56 -9.83
N ILE A 650 9.92 34.38 -8.86
CA ILE A 650 9.55 35.38 -7.84
C ILE A 650 9.48 34.73 -6.46
N SER A 651 9.65 35.50 -5.38
CA SER A 651 9.48 34.97 -4.01
C SER A 651 8.01 34.64 -3.70
N ALA A 652 7.78 33.70 -2.77
CA ALA A 652 6.46 33.31 -2.25
C ALA A 652 5.58 34.48 -1.80
N ASN A 653 6.20 35.58 -1.37
CA ASN A 653 5.57 36.89 -1.30
C ASN A 653 6.37 37.87 -2.19
N PRO A 654 5.90 38.17 -3.42
CA PRO A 654 6.62 39.02 -4.36
C PRO A 654 6.50 40.51 -4.00
N THR A 655 7.65 41.15 -3.80
CA THR A 655 7.75 42.60 -3.59
C THR A 655 7.15 43.38 -4.77
N THR A 656 6.74 44.63 -4.52
CA THR A 656 6.23 45.54 -5.57
C THR A 656 7.21 45.70 -6.74
N SER A 657 8.52 45.58 -6.49
CA SER A 657 9.55 45.59 -7.55
C SER A 657 9.46 44.34 -8.43
N GLN A 658 9.40 43.14 -7.85
CA GLN A 658 9.22 41.89 -8.59
C GLN A 658 7.89 41.88 -9.38
N ARG A 659 6.79 42.35 -8.77
CA ARG A 659 5.49 42.43 -9.47
C ARG A 659 5.51 43.42 -10.64
N ASN A 660 6.17 44.56 -10.49
CA ASN A 660 6.38 45.52 -11.58
C ASN A 660 7.27 44.94 -12.70
N ALA A 661 8.30 44.17 -12.37
CA ALA A 661 9.14 43.49 -13.35
C ALA A 661 8.33 42.44 -14.15
N VAL A 662 7.52 41.62 -13.47
CA VAL A 662 6.64 40.63 -14.12
C VAL A 662 5.62 41.30 -15.06
N LYS A 663 4.94 42.37 -14.63
CA LYS A 663 4.03 43.14 -15.51
C LYS A 663 4.75 43.73 -16.74
N THR A 664 5.99 44.20 -16.56
CA THR A 664 6.82 44.72 -17.66
C THR A 664 7.12 43.63 -18.69
N ALA A 665 7.44 42.41 -18.24
CA ALA A 665 7.59 41.27 -19.14
C ALA A 665 6.24 40.86 -19.78
N ALA A 666 5.14 40.85 -19.01
CA ALA A 666 3.81 40.45 -19.46
C ALA A 666 3.27 41.35 -20.58
N ALA A 667 3.63 42.63 -20.60
CA ALA A 667 3.30 43.54 -21.70
C ALA A 667 3.80 43.00 -23.06
N SER A 668 4.97 42.34 -23.08
CA SER A 668 5.56 41.73 -24.28
C SER A 668 5.07 40.31 -24.61
N ALA A 669 4.36 39.65 -23.69
CA ALA A 669 3.87 38.28 -23.87
C ALA A 669 2.51 38.25 -24.60
N ASN A 670 2.17 37.12 -25.21
CA ASN A 670 0.83 36.85 -25.71
C ASN A 670 -0.06 36.22 -24.62
N ILE A 671 0.52 35.39 -23.73
CA ILE A 671 -0.14 34.73 -22.61
C ILE A 671 0.80 34.75 -21.41
N VAL A 672 0.24 34.89 -20.19
CA VAL A 672 0.97 34.66 -18.94
C VAL A 672 0.49 33.36 -18.29
N VAL A 673 1.42 32.49 -17.91
CA VAL A 673 1.18 31.30 -17.10
C VAL A 673 1.83 31.53 -15.73
N VAL A 674 1.09 31.35 -14.64
CA VAL A 674 1.60 31.55 -13.28
C VAL A 674 1.50 30.24 -12.49
N GLY A 675 2.63 29.72 -12.02
CA GLY A 675 2.68 28.63 -11.05
C GLY A 675 2.57 29.18 -9.63
N THR A 676 1.42 29.00 -8.98
CA THR A 676 1.11 29.53 -7.64
C THR A 676 1.21 28.46 -6.55
N SER A 677 1.39 28.89 -5.29
CA SER A 677 1.48 28.00 -4.13
C SER A 677 0.97 28.70 -2.86
N ARG A 678 -0.18 28.21 -2.38
CA ARG A 678 -0.90 28.65 -1.17
C ARG A 678 -1.12 30.18 -1.12
N ALA A 679 -1.44 30.80 -2.26
CA ALA A 679 -1.57 32.26 -2.40
C ALA A 679 -2.71 32.90 -1.57
N GLN A 680 -3.62 32.08 -1.01
CA GLN A 680 -4.64 32.52 -0.04
C GLN A 680 -4.08 32.81 1.35
N LEU A 681 -2.88 32.31 1.69
CA LEU A 681 -2.27 32.56 2.99
C LEU A 681 -1.72 34.00 3.07
N SER A 682 -1.90 34.66 4.21
CA SER A 682 -1.45 36.04 4.44
C SER A 682 0.05 36.23 4.16
N THR A 683 0.86 35.23 4.53
CA THR A 683 2.30 35.12 4.25
C THR A 683 2.65 35.14 2.77
N ASN A 684 1.77 34.63 1.90
CA ASN A 684 1.96 34.45 0.46
C ASN A 684 1.13 35.42 -0.41
N SER A 685 0.30 36.25 0.21
CA SER A 685 -0.75 37.08 -0.42
C SER A 685 -0.29 37.99 -1.58
N GLY A 686 1.01 38.33 -1.67
CA GLY A 686 1.58 39.02 -2.82
C GLY A 686 1.45 38.24 -4.14
N GLN A 687 1.33 36.91 -4.12
CA GLN A 687 1.02 36.09 -5.29
C GLN A 687 -0.38 36.42 -5.83
N ALA A 688 -1.39 36.42 -4.97
CA ALA A 688 -2.76 36.80 -5.34
C ALA A 688 -2.83 38.26 -5.81
N ALA A 689 -2.06 39.16 -5.19
CA ALA A 689 -1.90 40.53 -5.67
C ALA A 689 -1.31 40.57 -7.09
N LEU A 690 -0.27 39.78 -7.38
CA LEU A 690 0.32 39.70 -8.73
C LEU A 690 -0.68 39.18 -9.77
N VAL A 691 -1.41 38.10 -9.48
CA VAL A 691 -2.39 37.54 -10.41
C VAL A 691 -3.48 38.57 -10.72
N ASN A 692 -4.03 39.25 -9.70
CA ASN A 692 -5.04 40.31 -9.92
C ASN A 692 -4.46 41.54 -10.64
N GLU A 693 -3.21 41.94 -10.35
CA GLU A 693 -2.52 43.01 -11.09
C GLU A 693 -2.27 42.64 -12.58
N LEU A 694 -2.11 41.35 -12.90
CA LEU A 694 -1.99 40.84 -14.27
C LEU A 694 -3.35 40.73 -14.98
N LEU A 695 -4.42 40.35 -14.27
CA LEU A 695 -5.79 40.31 -14.80
C LEU A 695 -6.34 41.70 -15.16
N ALA A 696 -5.76 42.77 -14.60
CA ALA A 696 -6.05 44.14 -15.01
C ALA A 696 -5.39 44.54 -16.35
N MET A 697 -4.54 43.69 -16.93
CA MET A 697 -3.93 43.89 -18.25
C MET A 697 -4.75 43.19 -19.34
N PRO A 698 -4.74 43.67 -20.60
CA PRO A 698 -5.39 43.01 -21.73
C PRO A 698 -4.56 41.81 -22.21
N LYS A 699 -4.38 40.81 -21.34
CA LYS A 699 -3.55 39.61 -21.54
C LYS A 699 -4.26 38.41 -20.90
N PRO A 700 -4.36 37.26 -21.57
CA PRO A 700 -4.83 36.05 -20.92
C PRO A 700 -3.88 35.59 -19.81
N VAL A 701 -4.45 35.22 -18.66
CA VAL A 701 -3.73 34.68 -17.50
C VAL A 701 -4.25 33.28 -17.19
N VAL A 702 -3.35 32.30 -17.23
CA VAL A 702 -3.61 30.91 -16.82
C VAL A 702 -2.81 30.65 -15.54
N VAL A 703 -3.42 29.93 -14.60
CA VAL A 703 -2.78 29.58 -13.32
C VAL A 703 -2.65 28.06 -13.19
N VAL A 704 -1.51 27.62 -12.64
CA VAL A 704 -1.25 26.23 -12.25
C VAL A 704 -0.99 26.21 -10.73
N GLY A 705 -1.95 25.69 -9.97
CA GLY A 705 -1.83 25.57 -8.52
C GLY A 705 -1.01 24.33 -8.13
N LEU A 706 0.12 24.57 -7.46
CA LEU A 706 1.12 23.56 -7.10
C LEU A 706 0.93 22.97 -5.68
N ARG A 707 -0.16 23.35 -5.01
CA ARG A 707 -0.57 22.97 -3.65
C ARG A 707 -2.10 22.82 -3.59
N GLU A 708 -2.74 23.01 -2.43
CA GLU A 708 -4.19 22.90 -2.30
C GLU A 708 -4.90 23.95 -3.18
N PRO A 709 -6.04 23.61 -3.82
CA PRO A 709 -6.63 24.44 -4.88
C PRO A 709 -7.39 25.69 -4.38
N TYR A 710 -7.42 25.93 -3.07
CA TYR A 710 -8.20 26.99 -2.42
C TYR A 710 -7.81 28.40 -2.88
N GLU A 711 -6.58 28.60 -3.38
CA GLU A 711 -6.09 29.90 -3.86
C GLU A 711 -6.85 30.50 -5.03
N LEU A 712 -7.59 29.70 -5.82
CA LEU A 712 -8.46 30.19 -6.89
C LEU A 712 -9.54 31.17 -6.38
N ALA A 713 -9.96 31.04 -5.12
CA ALA A 713 -10.87 31.99 -4.46
C ALA A 713 -10.32 33.44 -4.41
N CYS A 714 -9.00 33.62 -4.50
CA CYS A 714 -8.34 34.92 -4.49
C CYS A 714 -8.23 35.57 -5.88
N PHE A 715 -8.54 34.86 -6.96
CA PHE A 715 -8.46 35.36 -8.34
C PHE A 715 -9.44 34.64 -9.30
N PRO A 716 -10.75 34.62 -9.02
CA PRO A 716 -11.75 33.87 -9.80
C PRO A 716 -11.92 34.33 -11.26
N ALA A 717 -11.31 35.44 -11.68
CA ALA A 717 -11.40 35.97 -13.04
C ALA A 717 -10.35 35.43 -14.02
N VAL A 718 -9.54 34.43 -13.64
CA VAL A 718 -8.54 33.80 -14.53
C VAL A 718 -9.14 33.14 -15.77
N ASN A 719 -8.38 33.09 -16.86
CA ASN A 719 -8.83 32.45 -18.10
C ASN A 719 -8.88 30.93 -17.94
N ALA A 720 -7.92 30.34 -17.23
CA ALA A 720 -7.99 28.96 -16.80
C ALA A 720 -7.22 28.72 -15.49
N TYR A 721 -7.63 27.69 -14.75
CA TYR A 721 -6.95 27.21 -13.55
C TYR A 721 -6.82 25.68 -13.59
N ILE A 722 -5.59 25.19 -13.49
CA ILE A 722 -5.26 23.78 -13.32
C ILE A 722 -4.81 23.56 -11.87
N ALA A 723 -5.41 22.61 -11.16
CA ALA A 723 -4.84 22.08 -9.93
C ALA A 723 -3.92 20.89 -10.27
N ALA A 724 -2.63 21.02 -9.95
CA ALA A 724 -1.64 19.96 -10.06
C ALA A 724 -1.34 19.30 -8.70
N TYR A 725 -1.69 19.96 -7.60
CA TYR A 725 -1.54 19.52 -6.20
C TYR A 725 -0.09 19.28 -5.73
N ASN A 726 0.91 19.35 -6.62
CA ASN A 726 2.32 19.17 -6.30
C ASN A 726 3.24 20.02 -7.17
N TYR A 727 4.53 20.03 -6.79
CA TYR A 727 5.63 20.72 -7.46
C TYR A 727 6.79 19.76 -7.83
N ARG A 728 6.46 18.48 -8.07
CA ARG A 728 7.41 17.46 -8.54
C ARG A 728 7.45 17.41 -10.06
N ASN A 729 8.43 16.68 -10.61
CA ASN A 729 8.64 16.61 -12.06
C ASN A 729 7.42 16.03 -12.78
N CYS A 730 6.78 15.02 -12.18
CA CYS A 730 5.55 14.43 -12.68
C CYS A 730 4.38 15.43 -12.74
N GLY A 731 4.17 16.25 -11.69
CA GLY A 731 3.16 17.29 -11.66
C GLY A 731 3.44 18.41 -12.67
N PHE A 732 4.69 18.85 -12.79
CA PHE A 732 5.08 19.84 -13.80
C PHE A 732 4.89 19.33 -15.24
N GLN A 733 5.25 18.06 -15.50
CA GLN A 733 5.07 17.44 -16.81
C GLN A 733 3.58 17.25 -17.14
N ALA A 734 2.80 16.69 -16.22
CA ALA A 734 1.38 16.46 -16.43
C ALA A 734 0.58 17.77 -16.54
N ALA A 735 0.95 18.82 -15.79
CA ALA A 735 0.38 20.16 -15.96
C ALA A 735 0.78 20.78 -17.30
N ALA A 736 2.00 20.57 -17.80
CA ALA A 736 2.41 21.02 -19.12
C ALA A 736 1.64 20.26 -20.24
N ASP A 737 1.49 18.94 -20.13
CA ASP A 737 0.66 18.14 -21.04
C ASP A 737 -0.79 18.67 -21.09
N ALA A 738 -1.35 19.04 -19.93
CA ALA A 738 -2.69 19.64 -19.79
C ALA A 738 -2.79 21.13 -20.17
N LEU A 739 -1.67 21.84 -20.36
CA LEU A 739 -1.65 23.19 -20.92
C LEU A 739 -1.67 23.14 -22.45
N PHE A 740 -0.93 22.24 -23.07
CA PHE A 740 -0.78 22.16 -24.53
C PHE A 740 -1.76 21.22 -25.23
N GLY A 741 -2.41 20.31 -24.48
CA GLY A 741 -3.43 19.40 -24.98
C GLY A 741 -2.91 18.01 -25.37
N ASP A 742 -1.74 17.63 -24.85
CA ASP A 742 -1.21 16.26 -24.93
C ASP A 742 -1.88 15.33 -23.91
N LEU A 743 -2.56 15.90 -22.91
CA LEU A 743 -3.41 15.24 -21.93
C LEU A 743 -4.80 15.88 -21.95
N ASN A 744 -5.86 15.09 -21.92
CA ASN A 744 -7.18 15.54 -21.48
C ASN A 744 -7.27 15.41 -19.95
N PRO A 745 -7.46 16.49 -19.19
CA PRO A 745 -7.64 16.43 -17.74
C PRO A 745 -8.82 15.54 -17.35
N SER A 746 -8.57 14.58 -16.47
CA SER A 746 -9.57 13.63 -15.95
C SER A 746 -9.79 13.76 -14.44
N GLY A 747 -8.89 14.44 -13.72
CA GLY A 747 -9.01 14.66 -12.29
C GLY A 747 -10.19 15.57 -11.94
N VAL A 748 -10.81 15.30 -10.80
CA VAL A 748 -11.92 16.07 -10.23
C VAL A 748 -11.62 16.47 -8.80
N LEU A 749 -12.01 17.67 -8.38
CA LEU A 749 -11.65 18.27 -7.09
C LEU A 749 -11.89 17.30 -5.91
N PRO A 750 -10.85 16.90 -5.14
CA PRO A 750 -10.99 16.07 -3.94
C PRO A 750 -11.37 16.88 -2.69
N VAL A 751 -11.46 18.21 -2.84
CA VAL A 751 -11.82 19.19 -1.81
C VAL A 751 -12.65 20.31 -2.44
N THR A 752 -13.60 20.87 -1.70
CA THR A 752 -14.40 22.02 -2.10
C THR A 752 -13.55 23.30 -2.03
N ILE A 753 -13.58 24.12 -3.08
CA ILE A 753 -13.03 25.49 -3.09
C ILE A 753 -14.13 26.42 -2.57
N PRO A 754 -14.02 26.97 -1.34
CA PRO A 754 -15.12 27.68 -0.69
C PRO A 754 -15.64 28.86 -1.54
N GLY A 755 -16.94 28.87 -1.79
CA GLY A 755 -17.62 29.93 -2.55
C GLY A 755 -17.44 29.87 -4.08
N LEU A 756 -16.72 28.88 -4.63
CA LEU A 756 -16.56 28.73 -6.08
C LEU A 756 -16.98 27.35 -6.63
N TYR A 757 -16.35 26.27 -6.16
CA TYR A 757 -16.46 24.94 -6.79
C TYR A 757 -16.53 23.82 -5.75
N SER A 758 -17.51 22.92 -5.88
CA SER A 758 -17.70 21.78 -4.98
C SER A 758 -16.72 20.63 -5.24
N TYR A 759 -16.56 19.76 -4.23
CA TYR A 759 -16.03 18.40 -4.40
C TYR A 759 -16.63 17.70 -5.63
N GLY A 760 -15.79 17.00 -6.39
CA GLY A 760 -16.16 16.29 -7.61
C GLY A 760 -16.26 17.16 -8.86
N HIS A 761 -16.06 18.47 -8.77
CA HIS A 761 -16.00 19.35 -9.95
C HIS A 761 -14.66 19.20 -10.70
N GLY A 762 -14.73 19.06 -12.02
CA GLY A 762 -13.59 19.10 -12.94
C GLY A 762 -14.07 19.24 -14.38
N LEU A 763 -13.24 19.84 -15.23
CA LEU A 763 -13.51 20.07 -16.64
C LEU A 763 -12.58 19.21 -17.50
N ASN A 764 -13.03 18.90 -18.72
CA ASN A 764 -12.27 18.15 -19.73
C ASN A 764 -12.32 18.86 -21.08
N TYR A 765 -11.50 18.40 -22.03
CA TYR A 765 -11.52 18.83 -23.43
C TYR A 765 -11.01 17.72 -24.36
N TRP A 766 -11.19 17.87 -25.66
CA TRP A 766 -10.66 16.89 -26.63
C TRP A 766 -9.15 17.04 -26.83
N VAL A 767 -8.41 15.92 -26.71
CA VAL A 767 -7.00 15.79 -27.10
C VAL A 767 -6.85 16.07 -28.61
N ARG A 768 -5.66 16.50 -29.05
CA ARG A 768 -5.36 16.76 -30.46
C ARG A 768 -4.89 15.54 -31.24
#